data_AF-F4Q9R9-F1
#
_entry.id   AF-F4Q9R9-F1
#
_cell.length_a   1.000
_cell.length_b   1.000
_cell.length_c   1.000
_cell.angle_alpha   90.00
_cell.angle_beta   90.00
_cell.angle_gamma   90.00
#
_symmetry.space_group_name_H-M   'P 1'
#
loop_
_entity.id
_entity.type
_entity.pdbx_description
1 polymer ?
#
loop_
_entity_poly.entity_id
_entity_poly.type
_entity_poly.pdbx_seq_one_letter_code
_entity_poly.pdbx_strand_id
1 'polypeptide(L)'
;MYKLLLLTAVFLLVCCTSNAAAQSPSYNLSSLSQYNNEIHANGYFGTNSSIVSIKIDQYWCSLVSFNSTNIGCSFGSTVGLLGNRTITIIIGDDAAAAAAFLSGTVVIDYSITRVVYNSEENSITIGGALSGTGQVYNTAIYLSSSSSSSSDTHNQLINCTMYFVSTSEVKCNLNEHVPSNIYTVYLVLDVLTTLNSTVNIIESDTFVLNNISLFSDTMTISADGQFGSNRSLVSVWIEQYTECPLVSFNSTTIKCSIANIGAISTGPLAVTIKIGDIALLNGTVFYAPIDYSISSIYYNNIQRSIRINGNNLSYNNSIDGIRVLLTYRPGQYIDCPLTSASPLHINCQFSNNQIVTPQRTYQVTLTGPNYHLFSTIYISSANEPNHYFGSFHSVPNSLGLGVNGSFGDNSDNLNITMNSGSRLFDCQVNHFTSTYLICTLGSNYPVNGGYYQVNGEFADGNGTSNSLVIYFEPIPSNSSSSSSNNDSSSSNNDSSSSNNDSSSSNNDSSSSSNNGSSSSNNGSSSNNGSSSNDSSSSDVTCKLSRSGKLRVEYPGDAPINCTSKGISECNAPGGFKCLGLLSSSLTQCFAPHEIVCQASSIVCRAGGLSCSIENGQLSIRPDTAVVVPGSSDNSQSNSNHASSSTSFSTFLIIIILIISILI
;
A
#
# COMPACT_ATOMS: atom_id res chain seq x y z
N MET A 1 -100.00 -42.54 53.70
CA MET A 1 -98.81 -43.36 54.01
C MET A 1 -97.55 -43.00 53.21
N TYR A 2 -97.44 -41.81 52.60
CA TYR A 2 -96.22 -41.37 51.88
C TYR A 2 -95.37 -40.31 52.61
N LYS A 3 -95.81 -39.79 53.76
CA LYS A 3 -95.09 -38.74 54.51
C LYS A 3 -94.09 -39.26 55.56
N LEU A 4 -94.14 -40.55 55.91
CA LEU A 4 -93.22 -41.13 56.90
C LEU A 4 -91.93 -41.70 56.26
N LEU A 5 -91.91 -41.90 54.95
CA LEU A 5 -90.75 -42.45 54.22
C LEU A 5 -89.79 -41.38 53.68
N LEU A 6 -90.23 -40.11 53.63
CA LEU A 6 -89.38 -38.99 53.20
C LEU A 6 -88.55 -38.39 54.35
N LEU A 7 -89.00 -38.51 55.60
CA LEU A 7 -88.29 -37.94 56.74
C LEU A 7 -87.07 -38.79 57.17
N THR A 8 -87.12 -40.11 56.98
CA THR A 8 -86.00 -41.01 57.27
C THR A 8 -84.90 -40.94 56.21
N ALA A 9 -85.23 -40.63 54.94
CA ALA A 9 -84.23 -40.44 53.89
C ALA A 9 -83.45 -39.11 54.04
N VAL A 10 -84.08 -38.05 54.55
CA VAL A 10 -83.41 -36.76 54.79
C VAL A 10 -82.54 -36.80 56.06
N PHE A 11 -82.94 -37.54 57.10
CA PHE A 11 -82.13 -37.67 58.32
C PHE A 11 -80.87 -38.53 58.11
N LEU A 12 -80.91 -39.51 57.19
CA LEU A 12 -79.72 -40.30 56.81
C LEU A 12 -78.79 -39.59 55.82
N LEU A 13 -79.27 -38.58 55.07
CA LEU A 13 -78.41 -37.78 54.20
C LEU A 13 -77.67 -36.66 54.96
N VAL A 14 -78.20 -36.20 56.09
CA VAL A 14 -77.58 -35.13 56.91
C VAL A 14 -76.60 -35.68 57.95
N CYS A 15 -76.69 -36.96 58.35
CA CYS A 15 -75.72 -37.57 59.27
C CYS A 15 -74.48 -38.20 58.58
N CYS A 16 -74.44 -38.26 57.25
CA CYS A 16 -73.30 -38.82 56.49
C CYS A 16 -72.40 -37.77 55.81
N THR A 17 -72.66 -36.47 55.97
CA THR A 17 -71.57 -35.49 55.89
C THR A 17 -70.83 -35.50 57.22
N SER A 18 -70.23 -36.65 57.53
CA SER A 18 -69.10 -36.70 58.43
C SER A 18 -68.18 -35.55 58.05
N ASN A 19 -67.83 -34.74 59.03
CA ASN A 19 -66.61 -33.94 59.04
C ASN A 19 -65.46 -34.87 58.62
N ALA A 20 -65.27 -35.06 57.31
CA ALA A 20 -63.94 -35.09 56.77
C ALA A 20 -63.46 -33.68 57.08
N ALA A 21 -62.89 -33.50 58.27
CA ALA A 21 -61.92 -32.46 58.50
C ALA A 21 -60.98 -32.62 57.31
N ALA A 22 -61.18 -31.78 56.29
CA ALA A 22 -60.40 -31.81 55.08
C ALA A 22 -58.98 -31.79 55.60
N GLN A 23 -58.28 -32.91 55.45
CA GLN A 23 -56.91 -33.05 55.93
C GLN A 23 -56.21 -31.89 55.28
N SER A 24 -55.90 -30.83 56.06
CA SER A 24 -55.29 -29.64 55.51
C SER A 24 -54.08 -30.15 54.74
N PRO A 25 -54.03 -29.95 53.41
CA PRO A 25 -52.92 -30.44 52.62
C PRO A 25 -51.66 -29.96 53.31
N SER A 26 -50.80 -30.91 53.70
CA SER A 26 -49.61 -30.59 54.49
C SER A 26 -48.63 -29.86 53.59
N TYR A 27 -48.75 -28.54 53.53
CA TYR A 27 -47.79 -27.70 52.84
C TYR A 27 -46.44 -27.80 53.55
N ASN A 28 -45.37 -27.89 52.78
CA ASN A 28 -44.01 -28.04 53.34
C ASN A 28 -43.01 -27.29 52.46
N LEU A 29 -41.97 -26.73 53.07
CA LEU A 29 -40.80 -26.16 52.41
C LEU A 29 -39.60 -27.07 52.73
N SER A 30 -39.09 -27.78 51.72
CA SER A 30 -37.96 -28.70 51.88
C SER A 30 -36.61 -28.03 51.65
N SER A 31 -36.51 -27.10 50.71
CA SER A 31 -35.29 -26.32 50.48
C SER A 31 -35.58 -24.96 49.86
N LEU A 32 -34.64 -24.05 50.02
CA LEU A 32 -34.71 -22.71 49.49
C LEU A 32 -33.33 -22.32 48.96
N SER A 33 -33.27 -21.83 47.73
CA SER A 33 -32.02 -21.46 47.05
C SER A 33 -32.26 -20.27 46.13
N GLN A 34 -31.22 -19.48 45.88
CA GLN A 34 -31.25 -18.42 44.89
C GLN A 34 -30.44 -18.80 43.65
N TYR A 35 -30.97 -18.45 42.48
CA TYR A 35 -30.23 -18.47 41.23
C TYR A 35 -30.65 -17.29 40.35
N ASN A 36 -29.70 -16.48 39.86
CA ASN A 36 -29.94 -15.40 38.88
C ASN A 36 -31.16 -14.49 39.17
N ASN A 37 -31.22 -13.91 40.37
CA ASN A 37 -32.34 -13.06 40.85
C ASN A 37 -33.70 -13.77 40.94
N GLU A 38 -33.71 -15.10 40.91
CA GLU A 38 -34.86 -15.94 41.21
C GLU A 38 -34.62 -16.69 42.52
N ILE A 39 -35.66 -16.75 43.34
CA ILE A 39 -35.72 -17.61 44.51
C ILE A 39 -36.45 -18.88 44.10
N HIS A 40 -35.79 -20.02 44.25
CA HIS A 40 -36.36 -21.34 44.06
C HIS A 40 -36.65 -21.98 45.41
N ALA A 41 -37.93 -22.25 45.66
CA ALA A 41 -38.41 -22.99 46.82
C ALA A 41 -38.84 -24.39 46.36
N ASN A 42 -38.25 -25.44 46.95
CA ASN A 42 -38.72 -26.81 46.78
C ASN A 42 -39.55 -27.21 47.99
N GLY A 43 -40.60 -27.99 47.79
CA GLY A 43 -41.56 -28.31 48.85
C GLY A 43 -42.80 -29.01 48.34
N TYR A 44 -43.93 -28.81 49.02
CA TYR A 44 -45.26 -29.10 48.50
C TYR A 44 -46.14 -27.89 48.76
N PHE A 45 -46.63 -27.25 47.69
CA PHE A 45 -47.29 -25.93 47.76
C PHE A 45 -48.74 -25.96 47.24
N GLY A 46 -49.27 -27.15 46.97
CA GLY A 46 -50.58 -27.34 46.35
C GLY A 46 -50.55 -27.21 44.83
N THR A 47 -51.70 -27.42 44.19
CA THR A 47 -51.80 -27.46 42.71
C THR A 47 -52.28 -26.15 42.09
N ASN A 48 -52.59 -25.13 42.89
CA ASN A 48 -53.13 -23.86 42.44
C ASN A 48 -52.15 -22.71 42.72
N SER A 49 -51.57 -22.13 41.66
CA SER A 49 -50.66 -20.98 41.80
C SER A 49 -51.36 -19.70 42.24
N SER A 50 -52.67 -19.56 42.02
CA SER A 50 -53.41 -18.31 42.31
C SER A 50 -53.53 -18.00 43.79
N ILE A 51 -53.30 -18.99 44.65
CA ILE A 51 -53.35 -18.84 46.11
C ILE A 51 -51.96 -18.71 46.72
N VAL A 52 -50.89 -18.75 45.92
CA VAL A 52 -49.52 -18.68 46.44
C VAL A 52 -48.93 -17.33 46.15
N SER A 53 -48.46 -16.67 47.21
CA SER A 53 -47.73 -15.40 47.12
C SER A 53 -46.42 -15.51 47.90
N ILE A 54 -45.37 -14.85 47.41
CA ILE A 54 -44.05 -14.90 48.02
C ILE A 54 -43.62 -13.48 48.39
N LYS A 55 -43.16 -13.29 49.64
CA LYS A 55 -42.53 -12.06 50.11
C LYS A 55 -41.06 -12.32 50.45
N ILE A 56 -40.21 -11.35 50.14
CA ILE A 56 -38.82 -11.26 50.60
C ILE A 56 -38.76 -10.10 51.58
N ASP A 57 -38.60 -10.41 52.87
CA ASP A 57 -38.84 -9.50 53.99
C ASP A 57 -40.23 -8.84 53.88
N GLN A 58 -40.28 -7.60 53.38
CA GLN A 58 -41.50 -6.79 53.22
C GLN A 58 -41.93 -6.59 51.75
N TYR A 59 -41.16 -7.10 50.79
CA TYR A 59 -41.39 -6.88 49.36
C TYR A 59 -42.01 -8.10 48.69
N TRP A 60 -42.98 -7.88 47.81
CA TRP A 60 -43.60 -8.96 47.04
C TRP A 60 -42.72 -9.41 45.88
N CYS A 61 -42.65 -10.73 45.70
CA CYS A 61 -41.91 -11.39 44.63
C CYS A 61 -42.90 -11.84 43.54
N SER A 62 -42.60 -11.58 42.27
CA SER A 62 -43.44 -12.02 41.15
C SER A 62 -43.16 -13.49 40.85
N LEU A 63 -44.20 -14.33 40.84
CA LEU A 63 -44.07 -15.74 40.48
C LEU A 63 -43.59 -15.88 39.02
N VAL A 64 -42.47 -16.58 38.80
CA VAL A 64 -41.93 -16.86 37.46
C VAL A 64 -42.16 -18.31 37.04
N SER A 65 -42.18 -19.23 38.01
CA SER A 65 -42.48 -20.63 37.76
C SER A 65 -43.23 -21.24 38.94
N PHE A 66 -44.14 -22.18 38.65
CA PHE A 66 -44.91 -22.88 39.67
C PHE A 66 -45.24 -24.30 39.23
N ASN A 67 -44.96 -25.25 40.11
CA ASN A 67 -45.57 -26.56 40.11
C ASN A 67 -45.87 -26.98 41.56
N SER A 68 -46.51 -28.13 41.74
CA SER A 68 -46.91 -28.59 43.08
C SER A 68 -45.77 -28.76 44.07
N THR A 69 -44.54 -28.88 43.58
CA THR A 69 -43.33 -29.19 44.36
C THR A 69 -42.21 -28.16 44.31
N ASN A 70 -42.33 -27.15 43.45
CA ASN A 70 -41.30 -26.16 43.17
C ASN A 70 -41.97 -24.85 42.77
N ILE A 71 -41.50 -23.76 43.36
CA ILE A 71 -41.88 -22.42 42.98
C ILE A 71 -40.62 -21.60 42.73
N GLY A 72 -40.59 -20.91 41.59
CA GLY A 72 -39.65 -19.85 41.31
C GLY A 72 -40.33 -18.49 41.40
N CYS A 73 -39.71 -17.54 42.08
CA CYS A 73 -40.16 -16.14 42.07
C CYS A 73 -39.00 -15.20 41.76
N SER A 74 -39.25 -14.17 40.95
CA SER A 74 -38.30 -13.10 40.68
C SER A 74 -38.67 -11.87 41.49
N PHE A 75 -37.70 -11.31 42.19
CA PHE A 75 -37.86 -10.07 42.96
C PHE A 75 -37.54 -8.81 42.14
N GLY A 76 -37.45 -8.93 40.81
CA GLY A 76 -37.24 -7.82 39.88
C GLY A 76 -35.94 -7.05 40.12
N SER A 77 -35.85 -5.83 39.57
CA SER A 77 -34.75 -4.89 39.82
C SER A 77 -34.88 -4.14 41.14
N THR A 78 -35.70 -4.65 42.07
CA THR A 78 -36.04 -3.93 43.29
C THR A 78 -34.85 -3.93 44.27
N VAL A 79 -34.64 -2.75 44.84
CA VAL A 79 -33.44 -2.24 45.50
C VAL A 79 -32.87 -3.15 46.61
N GLY A 80 -31.57 -3.48 46.51
CA GLY A 80 -30.66 -3.56 47.66
C GLY A 80 -30.86 -4.70 48.67
N LEU A 81 -31.39 -5.85 48.27
CA LEU A 81 -31.59 -6.98 49.17
C LEU A 81 -30.30 -7.80 49.36
N LEU A 82 -29.27 -7.28 50.03
CA LEU A 82 -28.08 -8.07 50.40
C LEU A 82 -28.19 -8.72 51.77
N GLY A 83 -27.52 -9.86 51.95
CA GLY A 83 -27.41 -10.57 53.24
C GLY A 83 -28.52 -11.60 53.48
N ASN A 84 -28.65 -12.05 54.73
CA ASN A 84 -29.67 -13.02 55.12
C ASN A 84 -31.07 -12.40 55.04
N ARG A 85 -31.89 -12.88 54.12
CA ARG A 85 -33.27 -12.41 53.91
C ARG A 85 -34.27 -13.46 54.30
N THR A 86 -35.38 -13.03 54.89
CA THR A 86 -36.47 -13.93 55.25
C THR A 86 -37.44 -14.02 54.08
N ILE A 87 -37.51 -15.19 53.44
CA ILE A 87 -38.51 -15.49 52.43
C ILE A 87 -39.74 -16.02 53.15
N THR A 88 -40.90 -15.41 52.90
CA THR A 88 -42.19 -15.87 53.42
C THR A 88 -43.07 -16.29 52.25
N ILE A 89 -43.42 -17.58 52.18
CA ILE A 89 -44.38 -18.14 51.23
C ILE A 89 -45.74 -18.20 51.93
N ILE A 90 -46.72 -17.52 51.34
CA ILE A 90 -48.09 -17.40 51.84
C ILE A 90 -48.98 -18.23 50.91
N ILE A 91 -49.69 -19.21 51.47
CA ILE A 91 -50.64 -20.05 50.73
C ILE A 91 -52.06 -19.81 51.28
N GLY A 92 -52.92 -19.21 50.45
CA GLY A 92 -54.27 -18.76 50.79
C GLY A 92 -54.40 -17.23 50.87
N ASP A 93 -55.57 -16.76 51.27
CA ASP A 93 -55.81 -15.32 51.50
C ASP A 93 -55.10 -14.85 52.78
N ASP A 94 -54.22 -13.85 52.66
CA ASP A 94 -53.45 -13.22 53.76
C ASP A 94 -54.38 -12.68 54.90
N ALA A 95 -55.66 -12.47 54.60
CA ALA A 95 -56.68 -11.99 55.53
C ALA A 95 -57.48 -13.11 56.26
N ALA A 96 -57.33 -14.38 55.87
CA ALA A 96 -58.07 -15.49 56.46
C ALA A 96 -57.23 -16.24 57.50
N ALA A 97 -57.84 -16.63 58.62
CA ALA A 97 -57.20 -17.37 59.73
C ALA A 97 -56.68 -18.79 59.36
N ALA A 98 -56.69 -19.15 58.07
CA ALA A 98 -56.31 -20.46 57.53
C ALA A 98 -55.10 -20.40 56.58
N ALA A 99 -54.42 -19.26 56.44
CA ALA A 99 -53.22 -19.15 55.61
C ALA A 99 -52.05 -19.95 56.21
N ALA A 100 -51.34 -20.72 55.38
CA ALA A 100 -50.09 -21.36 55.76
C ALA A 100 -48.91 -20.45 55.44
N PHE A 101 -48.03 -20.23 56.43
CA PHE A 101 -46.81 -19.43 56.30
C PHE A 101 -45.61 -20.36 56.36
N LEU A 102 -44.82 -20.39 55.28
CA LEU A 102 -43.53 -21.09 55.26
C LEU A 102 -42.43 -20.04 55.19
N SER A 103 -41.50 -20.07 56.14
CA SER A 103 -40.35 -19.15 56.17
C SER A 103 -39.02 -19.87 55.98
N GLY A 104 -38.10 -19.23 55.27
CA GLY A 104 -36.72 -19.69 55.13
C GLY A 104 -35.77 -18.51 54.92
N THR A 105 -34.50 -18.68 55.24
CA THR A 105 -33.48 -17.65 55.04
C THR A 105 -32.65 -17.93 53.79
N VAL A 106 -32.43 -16.92 52.95
CA VAL A 106 -31.54 -16.98 51.77
C VAL A 106 -30.51 -15.88 51.87
N VAL A 107 -29.26 -16.21 51.56
CA VAL A 107 -28.19 -15.22 51.39
C VAL A 107 -28.23 -14.75 49.95
N ILE A 108 -28.48 -13.46 49.76
CA ILE A 108 -28.37 -12.83 48.44
C ILE A 108 -26.97 -12.25 48.28
N ASP A 109 -26.18 -12.86 47.40
CA ASP A 109 -24.79 -12.51 47.12
C ASP A 109 -24.64 -11.94 45.70
N TYR A 110 -23.82 -10.89 45.58
CA TYR A 110 -23.37 -10.44 44.27
C TYR A 110 -22.31 -11.39 43.70
N SER A 111 -22.34 -11.61 42.39
CA SER A 111 -21.32 -12.40 41.72
C SER A 111 -21.00 -11.87 40.33
N ILE A 112 -19.72 -11.91 39.96
CA ILE A 112 -19.26 -11.70 38.58
C ILE A 112 -19.16 -13.07 37.91
N THR A 113 -19.91 -13.27 36.83
CA THR A 113 -19.94 -14.53 36.07
C THR A 113 -19.07 -14.46 34.80
N ARG A 114 -18.94 -13.28 34.21
CA ARG A 114 -18.13 -13.05 33.01
C ARG A 114 -17.51 -11.67 33.01
N VAL A 115 -16.31 -11.55 32.47
CA VAL A 115 -15.68 -10.28 32.11
C VAL A 115 -15.12 -10.43 30.70
N VAL A 116 -15.50 -9.54 29.80
CA VAL A 116 -15.09 -9.54 28.39
C VAL A 116 -14.49 -8.18 28.06
N TYR A 117 -13.30 -8.18 27.46
CA TYR A 117 -12.67 -6.99 26.91
C TYR A 117 -12.94 -6.90 25.41
N ASN A 118 -13.29 -5.71 24.93
CA ASN A 118 -13.43 -5.38 23.52
C ASN A 118 -12.32 -4.39 23.14
N SER A 119 -11.35 -4.85 22.33
CA SER A 119 -10.22 -4.03 21.89
C SER A 119 -10.62 -2.90 20.94
N GLU A 120 -11.65 -3.09 20.12
CA GLU A 120 -12.08 -2.06 19.14
C GLU A 120 -12.68 -0.83 19.84
N GLU A 121 -13.44 -1.05 20.91
CA GLU A 121 -14.07 0.01 21.69
C GLU A 121 -13.22 0.46 22.89
N ASN A 122 -12.11 -0.23 23.16
CA ASN A 122 -11.37 -0.15 24.43
C ASN A 122 -12.31 -0.25 25.66
N SER A 123 -13.24 -1.20 25.61
CA SER A 123 -14.34 -1.32 26.57
C SER A 123 -14.34 -2.66 27.31
N ILE A 124 -14.89 -2.67 28.52
CA ILE A 124 -15.06 -3.89 29.33
C ILE A 124 -16.55 -4.09 29.61
N THR A 125 -17.00 -5.32 29.39
CA THR A 125 -18.34 -5.78 29.77
C THR A 125 -18.23 -6.78 30.92
N ILE A 126 -18.80 -6.45 32.07
CA ILE A 126 -18.91 -7.31 33.25
C ILE A 126 -20.34 -7.84 33.32
N GLY A 127 -20.53 -9.15 33.27
CA GLY A 127 -21.82 -9.81 33.44
C GLY A 127 -21.88 -10.61 34.73
N GLY A 128 -23.03 -10.62 35.40
CA GLY A 128 -23.17 -11.28 36.71
C GLY A 128 -24.53 -11.10 37.35
N ALA A 129 -24.65 -11.50 38.62
CA ALA A 129 -25.77 -11.09 39.46
C ALA A 129 -25.35 -9.81 40.21
N LEU A 130 -25.73 -8.65 39.67
CA LEU A 130 -25.27 -7.32 40.11
C LEU A 130 -26.40 -6.51 40.79
N SER A 131 -27.40 -7.19 41.38
CA SER A 131 -28.68 -6.61 41.83
C SER A 131 -28.55 -5.45 42.83
N GLY A 132 -28.65 -4.22 42.35
CA GLY A 132 -28.61 -3.01 43.19
C GLY A 132 -28.22 -1.73 42.45
N THR A 133 -27.68 -1.84 41.24
CA THR A 133 -27.06 -0.73 40.50
C THR A 133 -28.04 0.15 39.70
N GLY A 134 -29.27 0.32 40.19
CA GLY A 134 -30.25 1.24 39.58
C GLY A 134 -29.82 2.72 39.60
N GLN A 135 -28.75 3.06 40.33
CA GLN A 135 -28.14 4.38 40.32
C GLN A 135 -26.63 4.27 40.08
N VAL A 136 -26.16 4.86 38.98
CA VAL A 136 -24.78 4.87 38.49
C VAL A 136 -23.79 5.54 39.47
N TYR A 137 -24.30 6.32 40.43
CA TYR A 137 -23.50 7.32 41.16
C TYR A 137 -22.41 6.76 42.10
N ASN A 138 -22.48 5.49 42.54
CA ASN A 138 -21.49 4.91 43.46
C ASN A 138 -20.74 3.69 42.89
N THR A 139 -20.96 3.34 41.63
CA THR A 139 -20.23 2.22 41.03
C THR A 139 -18.89 2.72 40.47
N ALA A 140 -17.81 2.00 40.74
CA ALA A 140 -16.51 2.27 40.15
C ALA A 140 -15.89 0.97 39.63
N ILE A 141 -15.30 1.04 38.43
CA ILE A 141 -14.54 -0.06 37.86
C ILE A 141 -13.10 0.40 37.70
N TYR A 142 -12.18 -0.37 38.30
CA TYR A 142 -10.75 -0.20 38.09
C TYR A 142 -10.08 -1.53 37.79
N LEU A 143 -9.02 -1.46 37.00
CA LEU A 143 -8.19 -2.61 36.67
C LEU A 143 -6.86 -2.49 37.39
N SER A 144 -6.37 -3.61 37.91
CA SER A 144 -5.00 -3.76 38.39
C SER A 144 -4.30 -4.84 37.59
N SER A 145 -3.11 -4.54 37.07
CA SER A 145 -2.24 -5.56 36.48
C SER A 145 -1.76 -6.52 37.55
N SER A 146 -1.69 -7.82 37.23
CA SER A 146 -1.21 -8.87 38.14
C SER A 146 0.31 -9.13 38.02
N SER A 147 1.01 -8.47 37.09
CA SER A 147 2.38 -8.82 36.70
C SER A 147 3.50 -7.95 37.30
N SER A 148 3.27 -7.14 38.34
CA SER A 148 4.32 -6.34 38.98
C SER A 148 5.16 -7.18 39.94
N SER A 149 6.01 -8.07 39.40
CA SER A 149 7.08 -8.72 40.18
C SER A 149 8.31 -7.82 40.39
N SER A 150 8.30 -6.61 39.86
CA SER A 150 9.30 -5.57 40.16
C SER A 150 8.88 -4.82 41.42
N SER A 151 9.81 -4.69 42.36
CA SER A 151 9.67 -3.99 43.64
C SER A 151 9.33 -2.48 43.56
N ASP A 152 8.95 -1.97 42.40
CA ASP A 152 8.47 -0.60 42.21
C ASP A 152 6.94 -0.57 42.35
N THR A 153 6.53 -0.04 43.50
CA THR A 153 5.20 -0.08 44.11
C THR A 153 4.15 0.80 43.44
N HIS A 154 4.05 0.82 42.11
CA HIS A 154 2.95 1.48 41.42
C HIS A 154 2.04 0.43 40.77
N ASN A 155 1.14 -0.14 41.59
CA ASN A 155 -0.09 -0.75 41.07
C ASN A 155 -0.91 0.37 40.43
N GLN A 156 -0.67 0.61 39.15
CA GLN A 156 -1.44 1.57 38.37
C GLN A 156 -2.88 1.06 38.31
N LEU A 157 -3.77 1.81 38.98
CA LEU A 157 -5.21 1.57 38.95
C LEU A 157 -5.76 2.28 37.72
N ILE A 158 -6.23 1.48 36.76
CA ILE A 158 -6.73 1.99 35.49
C ILE A 158 -8.23 2.22 35.64
N ASN A 159 -8.65 3.48 35.62
CA ASN A 159 -10.05 3.85 35.78
C ASN A 159 -10.85 3.56 34.50
N CYS A 160 -12.07 3.04 34.68
CA CYS A 160 -12.99 2.76 33.60
C CYS A 160 -14.26 3.64 33.75
N THR A 161 -14.57 4.43 32.74
CA THR A 161 -15.75 5.29 32.72
C THR A 161 -16.98 4.50 32.29
N MET A 162 -17.90 4.26 33.21
CA MET A 162 -19.13 3.51 32.93
C MET A 162 -20.06 4.28 32.01
N TYR A 163 -20.66 3.56 31.06
CA TYR A 163 -21.68 4.12 30.16
C TYR A 163 -22.97 3.29 30.15
N PHE A 164 -22.95 2.08 30.72
CA PHE A 164 -24.14 1.25 30.84
C PHE A 164 -24.09 0.44 32.14
N VAL A 165 -25.23 0.39 32.84
CA VAL A 165 -25.38 -0.32 34.11
C VAL A 165 -26.77 -0.94 34.17
N SER A 166 -26.84 -2.24 34.46
CA SER A 166 -28.07 -3.00 34.67
C SER A 166 -27.87 -4.00 35.81
N THR A 167 -28.95 -4.70 36.19
CA THR A 167 -28.91 -5.73 37.24
C THR A 167 -28.08 -6.96 36.87
N SER A 168 -27.72 -7.12 35.60
CA SER A 168 -27.00 -8.30 35.10
C SER A 168 -25.72 -7.98 34.33
N GLU A 169 -25.51 -6.71 33.99
CA GLU A 169 -24.44 -6.29 33.10
C GLU A 169 -24.03 -4.84 33.39
N VAL A 170 -22.72 -4.61 33.44
CA VAL A 170 -22.09 -3.28 33.49
C VAL A 170 -21.10 -3.16 32.34
N LYS A 171 -21.11 -2.01 31.65
CA LYS A 171 -20.13 -1.69 30.60
C LYS A 171 -19.43 -0.37 30.89
N CYS A 172 -18.14 -0.34 30.63
CA CYS A 172 -17.31 0.83 30.83
C CYS A 172 -16.23 0.94 29.74
N ASN A 173 -15.80 2.17 29.44
CA ASN A 173 -14.68 2.46 28.54
C ASN A 173 -13.44 2.73 29.38
N LEU A 174 -12.32 2.10 29.03
CA LEU A 174 -11.05 2.37 29.70
C LEU A 174 -10.57 3.77 29.33
N ASN A 175 -10.14 4.54 30.33
CA ASN A 175 -9.66 5.92 30.11
C ASN A 175 -8.31 5.97 29.40
N GLU A 176 -7.57 4.86 29.40
CA GLU A 176 -6.28 4.68 28.75
C GLU A 176 -6.25 3.30 28.06
N HIS A 177 -5.37 3.14 27.07
CA HIS A 177 -5.14 1.85 26.44
C HIS A 177 -4.31 0.98 27.37
N VAL A 178 -4.66 -0.29 27.51
CA VAL A 178 -3.99 -1.20 28.44
C VAL A 178 -3.22 -2.27 27.67
N PRO A 179 -1.94 -2.52 28.00
CA PRO A 179 -1.14 -3.51 27.29
C PRO A 179 -1.67 -4.93 27.50
N SER A 180 -1.26 -5.86 26.63
CA SER A 180 -1.62 -7.28 26.77
C SER A 180 -1.18 -7.87 28.11
N ASN A 181 -2.12 -8.24 28.98
CA ASN A 181 -1.84 -8.83 30.29
C ASN A 181 -3.10 -9.45 30.93
N ILE A 182 -2.91 -10.15 32.05
CA ILE A 182 -4.00 -10.56 32.93
C ILE A 182 -4.26 -9.42 33.94
N TYR A 183 -5.45 -8.86 33.87
CA TYR A 183 -5.90 -7.81 34.78
C TYR A 183 -6.93 -8.36 35.76
N THR A 184 -6.82 -7.94 37.01
CA THR A 184 -7.90 -8.08 37.99
C THR A 184 -8.82 -6.87 37.84
N VAL A 185 -10.05 -7.12 37.42
CA VAL A 185 -11.12 -6.12 37.35
C VAL A 185 -11.82 -6.08 38.69
N TYR A 186 -11.83 -4.90 39.32
CA TYR A 186 -12.55 -4.66 40.55
C TYR A 186 -13.81 -3.86 40.23
N LEU A 187 -14.96 -4.40 40.62
CA LEU A 187 -16.25 -3.74 40.56
C LEU A 187 -16.64 -3.34 41.99
N VAL A 188 -16.53 -2.04 42.28
CA VAL A 188 -17.00 -1.47 43.54
C VAL A 188 -18.43 -1.05 43.34
N LEU A 189 -19.37 -1.68 44.04
CA LEU A 189 -20.80 -1.40 43.93
C LEU A 189 -21.25 -0.33 44.94
N ASP A 190 -20.62 -0.30 46.11
CA ASP A 190 -20.80 0.69 47.19
C ASP A 190 -19.58 0.67 48.13
N VAL A 191 -19.53 1.53 49.15
CA VAL A 191 -18.41 1.69 50.10
C VAL A 191 -17.96 0.36 50.75
N LEU A 192 -18.85 -0.63 50.84
CA LEU A 192 -18.60 -1.89 51.55
C LEU A 192 -18.45 -3.12 50.64
N THR A 193 -18.76 -3.01 49.34
CA THR A 193 -18.81 -4.19 48.45
C THR A 193 -17.89 -4.01 47.25
N THR A 194 -16.80 -4.79 47.24
CA THR A 194 -15.90 -4.91 46.09
C THR A 194 -15.93 -6.35 45.59
N LEU A 195 -16.31 -6.53 44.33
CA LEU A 195 -16.19 -7.80 43.62
C LEU A 195 -14.96 -7.75 42.75
N ASN A 196 -14.32 -8.89 42.55
CA ASN A 196 -13.21 -8.99 41.61
C ASN A 196 -13.37 -10.19 40.68
N SER A 197 -12.80 -10.06 39.49
CA SER A 197 -12.66 -11.14 38.52
C SER A 197 -11.46 -10.83 37.63
N THR A 198 -10.96 -11.81 36.90
CA THR A 198 -9.80 -11.63 36.01
C THR A 198 -10.25 -11.54 34.56
N VAL A 199 -9.64 -10.64 33.80
CA VAL A 199 -9.77 -10.57 32.35
C VAL A 199 -8.39 -10.71 31.72
N ASN A 200 -8.28 -11.59 30.73
CA ASN A 200 -7.08 -11.70 29.92
C ASN A 200 -7.23 -10.75 28.73
N ILE A 201 -6.48 -9.65 28.76
CA ILE A 201 -6.44 -8.70 27.66
C ILE A 201 -5.31 -9.15 26.74
N ILE A 202 -5.68 -9.59 25.55
CA ILE A 202 -4.75 -9.90 24.48
C ILE A 202 -5.01 -8.82 23.43
N GLU A 203 -4.08 -7.89 23.25
CA GLU A 203 -4.09 -7.05 22.05
C GLU A 203 -3.90 -8.00 20.87
N SER A 204 -4.92 -8.05 20.01
CA SER A 204 -4.87 -8.81 18.76
C SER A 204 -3.89 -8.21 17.76
N ASP A 205 -3.42 -6.98 17.99
CA ASP A 205 -2.72 -6.19 17.00
C ASP A 205 -1.23 -6.26 17.29
N THR A 206 -0.58 -7.31 16.79
CA THR A 206 0.89 -7.31 16.68
C THR A 206 1.31 -6.23 15.69
N PHE A 207 1.95 -5.17 16.17
CA PHE A 207 2.48 -4.13 15.29
C PHE A 207 3.74 -4.62 14.58
N VAL A 208 3.73 -4.61 13.25
CA VAL A 208 4.84 -5.11 12.43
C VAL A 208 5.14 -4.12 11.33
N LEU A 209 6.43 -3.82 11.11
CA LEU A 209 6.90 -3.10 9.93
C LEU A 209 7.48 -4.12 8.95
N ASN A 210 6.81 -4.30 7.81
CA ASN A 210 7.23 -5.26 6.78
C ASN A 210 8.20 -4.62 5.78
N ASN A 211 7.89 -3.40 5.35
CA ASN A 211 8.69 -2.69 4.35
C ASN A 211 8.64 -1.19 4.58
N ILE A 212 9.71 -0.49 4.18
CA ILE A 212 9.75 0.96 4.15
C ILE A 212 10.50 1.42 2.90
N SER A 213 9.92 2.38 2.18
CA SER A 213 10.46 2.89 0.93
C SER A 213 10.30 4.40 0.87
N LEU A 214 11.23 5.06 0.20
CA LEU A 214 11.15 6.47 -0.13
C LEU A 214 10.82 6.64 -1.60
N PHE A 215 9.78 7.41 -1.88
CA PHE A 215 9.43 7.90 -3.21
C PHE A 215 10.07 9.27 -3.41
N SER A 216 11.24 9.30 -4.06
CA SER A 216 12.07 10.51 -4.25
C SER A 216 11.39 11.59 -5.10
N ASP A 217 10.48 11.19 -5.99
CA ASP A 217 9.68 12.09 -6.82
C ASP A 217 8.72 12.91 -5.95
N THR A 218 7.96 12.24 -5.11
CA THR A 218 6.92 12.87 -4.27
C THR A 218 7.43 13.28 -2.89
N MET A 219 8.71 13.06 -2.58
CA MET A 219 9.28 13.23 -1.25
C MET A 219 8.37 12.59 -0.19
N THR A 220 7.96 11.34 -0.43
CA THR A 220 7.02 10.62 0.43
C THR A 220 7.66 9.32 0.91
N ILE A 221 7.68 9.13 2.22
CA ILE A 221 8.02 7.84 2.82
C ILE A 221 6.74 7.01 2.88
N SER A 222 6.81 5.76 2.41
CA SER A 222 5.73 4.77 2.53
C SER A 222 6.24 3.60 3.35
N ALA A 223 5.48 3.22 4.35
CA ALA A 223 5.73 2.07 5.20
C ALA A 223 4.56 1.11 5.10
N ASP A 224 4.84 -0.17 4.87
CA ASP A 224 3.85 -1.25 4.83
C ASP A 224 4.06 -2.20 6.02
N GLY A 225 2.98 -2.67 6.63
CA GLY A 225 3.02 -3.33 7.91
C GLY A 225 1.65 -3.67 8.48
N GLN A 226 1.58 -3.73 9.81
CA GLN A 226 0.36 -3.78 10.63
C GLN A 226 0.50 -2.70 11.70
N PHE A 227 -0.33 -1.66 11.62
CA PHE A 227 -0.17 -0.44 12.40
C PHE A 227 -1.39 -0.11 13.29
N GLY A 228 -2.39 -1.00 13.31
CA GLY A 228 -3.67 -0.79 13.98
C GLY A 228 -4.63 0.10 13.19
N SER A 229 -5.89 0.18 13.60
CA SER A 229 -6.93 0.96 12.91
C SER A 229 -6.95 2.44 13.31
N ASN A 230 -6.30 2.80 14.43
CA ASN A 230 -6.39 4.14 14.99
C ASN A 230 -5.24 5.06 14.54
N ARG A 231 -5.55 5.95 13.59
CA ARG A 231 -4.60 6.97 13.09
C ARG A 231 -4.03 7.87 14.19
N SER A 232 -4.81 8.19 15.23
CA SER A 232 -4.38 9.18 16.24
C SER A 232 -3.23 8.70 17.12
N LEU A 233 -2.96 7.39 17.12
CA LEU A 233 -1.85 6.81 17.86
C LEU A 233 -0.57 6.77 17.03
N VAL A 234 -0.66 6.92 15.71
CA VAL A 234 0.48 6.71 14.82
C VAL A 234 1.17 8.01 14.48
N SER A 235 2.48 8.09 14.77
CA SER A 235 3.35 9.18 14.34
C SER A 235 4.62 8.63 13.69
N VAL A 236 5.11 9.32 12.66
CA VAL A 236 6.33 8.93 11.93
C VAL A 236 7.39 9.99 12.16
N TRP A 237 8.59 9.56 12.52
CA TRP A 237 9.71 10.42 12.89
C TRP A 237 10.93 10.10 12.05
N ILE A 238 11.67 11.12 11.64
CA ILE A 238 12.91 11.00 10.88
C ILE A 238 14.06 11.44 11.77
N GLU A 239 15.09 10.59 11.84
CA GLU A 239 16.25 10.77 12.72
C GLU A 239 15.85 11.01 14.19
N GLN A 240 14.67 10.53 14.62
CA GLN A 240 14.09 10.76 15.95
C GLN A 240 13.75 12.23 16.31
N TYR A 241 14.09 13.20 15.47
CA TYR A 241 13.96 14.63 15.80
C TYR A 241 12.88 15.35 14.99
N THR A 242 12.57 14.88 13.78
CA THR A 242 11.63 15.57 12.90
C THR A 242 10.40 14.71 12.65
N GLU A 243 9.24 15.20 13.07
CA GLU A 243 7.97 14.55 12.77
C GLU A 243 7.66 14.68 11.27
N CYS A 244 7.27 13.57 10.64
CA CYS A 244 6.89 13.46 9.25
C CYS A 244 5.36 13.49 9.14
N PRO A 245 4.75 14.57 8.63
CA PRO A 245 3.30 14.70 8.56
C PRO A 245 2.67 13.57 7.72
N LEU A 246 1.68 12.88 8.30
CA LEU A 246 0.96 11.81 7.63
C LEU A 246 0.11 12.33 6.46
N VAL A 247 0.40 11.84 5.26
CA VAL A 247 -0.36 12.09 4.02
C VAL A 247 -1.53 11.13 3.91
N SER A 248 -1.31 9.84 4.22
CA SER A 248 -2.36 8.83 4.24
C SER A 248 -2.08 7.78 5.29
N PHE A 249 -3.14 7.22 5.86
CA PHE A 249 -3.07 6.17 6.87
C PHE A 249 -4.15 5.13 6.62
N ASN A 250 -3.78 3.85 6.68
CA ASN A 250 -4.68 2.75 6.93
C ASN A 250 -3.96 1.73 7.85
N SER A 251 -4.64 0.65 8.23
CA SER A 251 -4.08 -0.32 9.17
C SER A 251 -2.86 -1.10 8.67
N THR A 252 -2.55 -1.05 7.38
CA THR A 252 -1.44 -1.80 6.78
C THR A 252 -0.40 -0.93 6.09
N THR A 253 -0.67 0.35 5.88
CA THR A 253 0.14 1.26 5.06
C THR A 253 0.07 2.67 5.63
N ILE A 254 1.23 3.24 5.87
CA ILE A 254 1.42 4.62 6.31
C ILE A 254 2.18 5.37 5.21
N LYS A 255 1.73 6.56 4.85
CA LYS A 255 2.50 7.48 4.01
C LYS A 255 2.67 8.80 4.71
N CYS A 256 3.89 9.33 4.71
CA CYS A 256 4.21 10.63 5.29
C CYS A 256 5.08 11.45 4.33
N SER A 257 4.91 12.77 4.32
CA SER A 257 5.63 13.66 3.39
C SER A 257 6.84 14.29 4.09
N ILE A 258 7.98 14.26 3.41
CA ILE A 258 9.21 14.93 3.83
C ILE A 258 9.46 16.24 3.06
N ALA A 259 8.52 16.67 2.22
CA ALA A 259 8.68 17.84 1.35
C ALA A 259 8.91 19.16 2.11
N ASN A 260 8.41 19.26 3.35
CA ASN A 260 8.56 20.45 4.20
C ASN A 260 9.63 20.29 5.28
N ILE A 261 10.31 19.14 5.33
CA ILE A 261 11.42 18.92 6.24
C ILE A 261 12.61 19.61 5.58
N GLY A 262 13.18 20.62 6.27
CA GLY A 262 14.32 21.39 5.76
C GLY A 262 15.49 20.49 5.35
N ALA A 263 16.55 21.09 4.77
CA ALA A 263 17.69 20.40 4.15
C ALA A 263 18.03 19.03 4.78
N ILE A 264 17.58 17.96 4.12
CA ILE A 264 17.82 16.57 4.53
C ILE A 264 19.19 16.16 4.01
N SER A 265 20.05 15.65 4.88
CA SER A 265 21.36 15.13 4.48
C SER A 265 21.20 13.91 3.58
N THR A 266 22.04 13.83 2.55
CA THR A 266 22.12 12.68 1.67
C THR A 266 22.62 11.45 2.42
N GLY A 267 22.02 10.29 2.18
CA GLY A 267 22.39 9.02 2.82
C GLY A 267 21.22 8.26 3.45
N PRO A 268 21.51 7.27 4.31
CA PRO A 268 20.49 6.54 5.03
C PRO A 268 19.81 7.45 6.05
N LEU A 269 18.48 7.47 6.02
CA LEU A 269 17.62 8.14 6.99
C LEU A 269 16.99 7.09 7.89
N ALA A 270 17.19 7.22 9.19
CA ALA A 270 16.47 6.44 10.18
C ALA A 270 15.02 6.93 10.28
N VAL A 271 14.06 6.04 10.10
CA VAL A 271 12.64 6.32 10.24
C VAL A 271 12.09 5.51 11.40
N THR A 272 11.43 6.18 12.33
CA THR A 272 10.81 5.57 13.50
C THR A 272 9.30 5.82 13.44
N ILE A 273 8.51 4.74 13.43
CA ILE A 273 7.05 4.79 13.53
C ILE A 273 6.68 4.48 14.98
N LYS A 274 6.07 5.44 15.67
CA LYS A 274 5.55 5.28 17.04
C LYS A 274 4.05 5.05 16.97
N ILE A 275 3.56 4.07 17.73
CA ILE A 275 2.14 3.73 17.85
C ILE A 275 1.76 3.84 19.33
N GLY A 276 1.20 4.99 19.70
CA GLY A 276 0.99 5.39 21.09
C GLY A 276 2.30 5.33 21.89
N ASP A 277 2.19 4.88 23.13
CA ASP A 277 3.33 4.53 24.00
C ASP A 277 3.68 3.03 23.94
N ILE A 278 3.06 2.29 23.00
CA ILE A 278 2.97 0.83 23.03
C ILE A 278 4.03 0.19 22.11
N ALA A 279 4.28 0.78 20.94
CA ALA A 279 5.20 0.21 19.96
C ALA A 279 6.05 1.27 19.26
N LEU A 280 7.29 0.86 18.95
CA LEU A 280 8.27 1.66 18.25
C LEU A 280 8.92 0.80 17.17
N LEU A 281 8.55 1.07 15.92
CA LEU A 281 9.01 0.32 14.75
C LEU A 281 10.07 1.14 14.02
N ASN A 282 11.25 0.57 13.81
CA ASN A 282 12.36 1.27 13.15
C ASN A 282 12.59 0.70 11.75
N GLY A 283 12.81 1.60 10.80
CA GLY A 283 13.21 1.30 9.44
C GLY A 283 14.26 2.28 8.96
N THR A 284 14.89 1.99 7.84
CA THR A 284 15.87 2.88 7.20
C THR A 284 15.50 3.06 5.74
N VAL A 285 15.44 4.29 5.27
CA VAL A 285 15.28 4.61 3.85
C VAL A 285 16.54 5.29 3.35
N PHE A 286 16.90 5.11 2.08
CA PHE A 286 18.07 5.76 1.51
C PHE A 286 17.64 6.98 0.69
N TYR A 287 18.04 8.18 1.14
CA TYR A 287 17.85 9.42 0.41
C TYR A 287 19.08 9.68 -0.47
N ALA A 288 19.01 9.28 -1.73
CA ALA A 288 19.99 9.66 -2.72
C ALA A 288 19.71 11.11 -3.17
N PRO A 289 20.73 11.99 -3.26
CA PRO A 289 20.52 13.29 -3.87
C PRO A 289 20.04 13.08 -5.30
N ILE A 290 19.02 13.84 -5.67
CA ILE A 290 18.72 14.04 -7.08
C ILE A 290 19.90 14.87 -7.61
N ASP A 291 20.72 14.30 -8.52
CA ASP A 291 21.87 14.99 -9.10
C ASP A 291 21.40 16.13 -10.02
N TYR A 292 21.17 17.30 -9.42
CA TYR A 292 20.89 18.54 -10.14
C TYR A 292 22.20 19.07 -10.73
N SER A 293 22.27 19.21 -12.06
CA SER A 293 23.46 19.75 -12.72
C SER A 293 23.09 20.51 -13.99
N ILE A 294 23.85 21.57 -14.30
CA ILE A 294 23.77 22.28 -15.58
C ILE A 294 24.83 21.67 -16.51
N SER A 295 24.40 21.12 -17.64
CA SER A 295 25.32 20.56 -18.65
C SER A 295 25.76 21.62 -19.67
N SER A 296 24.86 22.53 -20.07
CA SER A 296 25.14 23.55 -21.08
C SER A 296 24.13 24.69 -21.03
N ILE A 297 24.52 25.88 -21.49
CA ILE A 297 23.63 27.04 -21.60
C ILE A 297 23.78 27.67 -22.99
N TYR A 298 22.66 27.96 -23.63
CA TYR A 298 22.58 28.60 -24.94
C TYR A 298 21.80 29.90 -24.85
N TYR A 299 22.23 30.94 -25.57
CA TYR A 299 21.53 32.22 -25.69
C TYR A 299 21.11 32.44 -27.14
N ASN A 300 19.81 32.54 -27.38
CA ASN A 300 19.26 32.87 -28.69
C ASN A 300 18.99 34.38 -28.75
N ASN A 301 19.78 35.09 -29.54
CA ASN A 301 19.65 36.55 -29.69
C ASN A 301 18.35 36.96 -30.43
N ILE A 302 17.89 36.16 -31.40
CA ILE A 302 16.68 36.45 -32.18
C ILE A 302 15.45 36.43 -31.27
N GLN A 303 15.33 35.38 -30.45
CA GLN A 303 14.21 35.21 -29.53
C GLN A 303 14.43 35.94 -28.20
N ARG A 304 15.64 36.44 -27.95
CA ARG A 304 16.09 36.95 -26.65
C ARG A 304 15.79 35.95 -25.54
N SER A 305 16.21 34.70 -25.73
CA SER A 305 15.93 33.60 -24.81
C SER A 305 17.20 32.88 -24.38
N ILE A 306 17.13 32.21 -23.23
CA ILE A 306 18.17 31.29 -22.76
C ILE A 306 17.56 29.91 -22.60
N ARG A 307 18.31 28.92 -23.07
CA ARG A 307 18.05 27.51 -22.81
C ARG A 307 19.16 26.95 -21.93
N ILE A 308 18.80 26.44 -20.76
CA ILE A 308 19.68 25.74 -19.83
C ILE A 308 19.37 24.25 -19.97
N ASN A 309 20.33 23.44 -20.38
CA ASN A 309 20.21 21.99 -20.34
C ASN A 309 20.92 21.43 -19.11
N GLY A 310 20.44 20.30 -18.60
CA GLY A 310 20.96 19.70 -17.38
C GLY A 310 20.21 18.43 -16.98
N ASN A 311 20.44 17.98 -15.76
CA ASN A 311 19.74 16.83 -15.18
C ASN A 311 18.83 17.26 -14.04
N ASN A 312 17.61 16.71 -14.05
CA ASN A 312 16.56 16.92 -13.06
C ASN A 312 16.23 18.40 -12.78
N LEU A 313 16.37 19.28 -13.77
CA LEU A 313 16.21 20.72 -13.58
C LEU A 313 14.79 21.16 -13.18
N SER A 314 13.75 20.37 -13.46
CA SER A 314 12.38 20.68 -13.03
C SER A 314 11.63 19.42 -12.63
N TYR A 315 10.74 19.57 -11.65
CA TYR A 315 9.83 18.52 -11.22
C TYR A 315 8.51 18.62 -12.01
N ASN A 316 8.14 17.52 -12.67
CA ASN A 316 6.87 17.38 -13.39
C ASN A 316 6.59 18.50 -14.42
N ASN A 317 7.65 19.00 -15.07
CA ASN A 317 7.58 20.11 -16.03
C ASN A 317 7.01 21.42 -15.45
N SER A 318 6.99 21.58 -14.12
CA SER A 318 6.53 22.81 -13.47
C SER A 318 7.61 23.89 -13.50
N ILE A 319 7.17 25.13 -13.69
CA ILE A 319 8.00 26.34 -13.57
C ILE A 319 7.95 26.94 -12.15
N ASP A 320 7.06 26.45 -11.29
CA ASP A 320 6.83 27.04 -9.96
C ASP A 320 8.07 26.94 -9.08
N GLY A 321 8.46 28.08 -8.48
CA GLY A 321 9.63 28.17 -7.61
C GLY A 321 10.99 28.14 -8.32
N ILE A 322 11.00 28.06 -9.65
CA ILE A 322 12.23 28.12 -10.44
C ILE A 322 12.50 29.58 -10.88
N ARG A 323 13.75 30.04 -10.74
CA ARG A 323 14.21 31.35 -11.22
C ARG A 323 15.54 31.25 -11.93
N VAL A 324 15.67 31.98 -13.04
CA VAL A 324 16.93 32.14 -13.79
C VAL A 324 17.38 33.59 -13.68
N LEU A 325 18.53 33.80 -13.07
CA LEU A 325 19.13 35.12 -12.88
C LEU A 325 20.46 35.22 -13.61
N LEU A 326 20.67 36.32 -14.32
CA LEU A 326 21.93 36.63 -14.99
C LEU A 326 22.63 37.79 -14.30
N THR A 327 23.86 37.56 -13.82
CA THR A 327 24.66 38.55 -13.11
C THR A 327 25.96 38.80 -13.87
N TYR A 328 26.25 40.05 -14.22
CA TYR A 328 27.52 40.44 -14.85
C TYR A 328 28.33 41.44 -14.01
N ARG A 329 27.70 42.02 -12.98
CA ARG A 329 28.32 42.89 -11.97
C ARG A 329 27.72 42.54 -10.60
N PRO A 330 28.51 42.55 -9.52
CA PRO A 330 27.99 42.36 -8.17
C PRO A 330 26.81 43.29 -7.89
N GLY A 331 25.67 42.74 -7.47
CA GLY A 331 24.46 43.50 -7.14
C GLY A 331 23.58 43.90 -8.34
N GLN A 332 23.95 43.58 -9.58
CA GLN A 332 23.11 43.80 -10.76
C GLN A 332 22.75 42.47 -11.41
N TYR A 333 21.47 42.11 -11.36
CA TYR A 333 20.92 40.91 -11.99
C TYR A 333 19.87 41.25 -13.04
N ILE A 334 19.77 40.41 -14.05
CA ILE A 334 18.70 40.40 -15.05
C ILE A 334 17.88 39.15 -14.77
N ASP A 335 16.62 39.33 -14.40
CA ASP A 335 15.67 38.23 -14.24
C ASP A 335 15.23 37.73 -15.62
N CYS A 336 15.27 36.42 -15.85
CA CYS A 336 14.85 35.79 -17.10
C CYS A 336 13.58 34.96 -16.82
N PRO A 337 12.38 35.51 -17.08
CA PRO A 337 11.12 34.81 -16.88
C PRO A 337 11.08 33.47 -17.63
N LEU A 338 10.69 32.41 -16.92
CA LEU A 338 10.59 31.07 -17.49
C LEU A 338 9.45 31.00 -18.50
N THR A 339 9.72 30.36 -19.64
CA THR A 339 8.70 30.05 -20.65
C THR A 339 8.32 28.57 -20.64
N SER A 340 9.25 27.69 -20.26
CA SER A 340 9.00 26.26 -20.06
C SER A 340 10.09 25.63 -19.20
N ALA A 341 9.76 24.53 -18.53
CA ALA A 341 10.70 23.74 -17.77
C ALA A 341 10.42 22.25 -17.94
N SER A 342 11.48 21.44 -17.90
CA SER A 342 11.45 19.99 -17.91
C SER A 342 12.61 19.44 -17.09
N PRO A 343 12.64 18.13 -16.76
CA PRO A 343 13.78 17.52 -16.10
C PRO A 343 15.11 17.71 -16.83
N LEU A 344 15.09 17.88 -18.16
CA LEU A 344 16.32 17.94 -18.98
C LEU A 344 16.70 19.35 -19.43
N HIS A 345 15.75 20.28 -19.44
CA HIS A 345 16.01 21.65 -19.90
C HIS A 345 15.02 22.66 -19.33
N ILE A 346 15.47 23.91 -19.22
CA ILE A 346 14.70 25.07 -18.83
C ILE A 346 14.88 26.14 -19.91
N ASN A 347 13.77 26.71 -20.37
CA ASN A 347 13.79 27.85 -21.27
C ASN A 347 13.26 29.09 -20.56
N CYS A 348 13.93 30.22 -20.76
CA CYS A 348 13.49 31.51 -20.27
C CYS A 348 13.65 32.57 -21.36
N GLN A 349 12.84 33.64 -21.30
CA GLN A 349 12.83 34.69 -22.30
C GLN A 349 12.86 36.06 -21.65
N PHE A 350 13.78 36.92 -22.10
CA PHE A 350 13.92 38.28 -21.58
C PHE A 350 12.75 39.14 -22.04
N SER A 351 12.27 40.01 -21.14
CA SER A 351 11.28 41.02 -21.50
C SER A 351 11.87 42.03 -22.48
N ASN A 352 11.04 42.66 -23.32
CA ASN A 352 11.49 43.61 -24.35
C ASN A 352 12.38 44.76 -23.81
N ASN A 353 12.23 45.11 -22.53
CA ASN A 353 12.95 46.18 -21.87
C ASN A 353 14.26 45.73 -21.19
N GLN A 354 14.53 44.42 -21.13
CA GLN A 354 15.75 43.85 -20.56
C GLN A 354 16.78 43.64 -21.68
N ILE A 355 17.78 44.51 -21.72
CA ILE A 355 18.85 44.44 -22.73
C ILE A 355 20.01 43.65 -22.14
N VAL A 356 20.23 42.45 -22.66
CA VAL A 356 21.46 41.71 -22.41
C VAL A 356 22.55 42.29 -23.28
N THR A 357 23.63 42.75 -22.65
CA THR A 357 24.71 43.45 -23.36
C THR A 357 25.60 42.42 -24.04
N PRO A 358 25.77 42.48 -25.36
CA PRO A 358 26.67 41.58 -26.07
C PRO A 358 28.14 41.77 -25.67
N GLN A 359 28.97 40.82 -26.08
CA GLN A 359 30.39 40.70 -25.79
C GLN A 359 30.71 40.64 -24.28
N ARG A 360 29.86 39.95 -23.51
CA ARG A 360 30.02 39.84 -22.06
C ARG A 360 29.73 38.44 -21.55
N THR A 361 30.48 38.04 -20.52
CA THR A 361 30.20 36.85 -19.72
C THR A 361 29.22 37.19 -18.61
N TYR A 362 28.17 36.40 -18.50
CA TYR A 362 27.19 36.45 -17.43
C TYR A 362 27.34 35.20 -16.57
N GLN A 363 27.29 35.36 -15.25
CA GLN A 363 27.02 34.27 -14.34
C GLN A 363 25.52 33.97 -14.37
N VAL A 364 25.17 32.75 -14.73
CA VAL A 364 23.80 32.26 -14.71
C VAL A 364 23.58 31.53 -13.40
N THR A 365 22.63 32.01 -12.61
CA THR A 365 22.17 31.36 -11.38
C THR A 365 20.80 30.77 -11.65
N LEU A 366 20.68 29.46 -11.51
CA LEU A 366 19.42 28.75 -11.57
C LEU A 366 19.04 28.31 -10.15
N THR A 367 17.94 28.85 -9.66
CA THR A 367 17.39 28.54 -8.35
C THR A 367 16.12 27.73 -8.54
N GLY A 368 16.03 26.55 -7.94
CA GLY A 368 14.80 25.79 -7.78
C GLY A 368 14.44 25.61 -6.30
N PRO A 369 13.30 24.97 -5.99
CA PRO A 369 12.89 24.72 -4.60
C PRO A 369 13.95 23.96 -3.78
N ASN A 370 14.69 23.05 -4.44
CA ASN A 370 15.60 22.11 -3.78
C ASN A 370 17.07 22.30 -4.17
N TYR A 371 17.40 23.29 -5.01
CA TYR A 371 18.76 23.43 -5.53
C TYR A 371 19.11 24.87 -5.90
N HIS A 372 20.40 25.17 -5.85
CA HIS A 372 20.99 26.41 -6.38
C HIS A 372 22.20 26.05 -7.24
N LEU A 373 22.06 26.19 -8.56
CA LEU A 373 23.11 25.88 -9.53
C LEU A 373 23.69 27.16 -10.13
N PHE A 374 24.98 27.11 -10.42
CA PHE A 374 25.72 28.21 -11.03
C PHE A 374 26.43 27.74 -12.29
N SER A 375 26.42 28.58 -13.31
CA SER A 375 27.19 28.40 -14.53
C SER A 375 27.49 29.77 -15.14
N THR A 376 28.14 29.80 -16.31
CA THR A 376 28.47 31.04 -17.01
C THR A 376 28.14 30.92 -18.49
N ILE A 377 27.70 32.02 -19.09
CA ILE A 377 27.49 32.12 -20.54
C ILE A 377 28.16 33.37 -21.09
N TYR A 378 28.87 33.25 -22.21
CA TYR A 378 29.36 34.38 -22.97
C TYR A 378 28.38 34.72 -24.09
N ILE A 379 27.89 35.95 -24.11
CA ILE A 379 26.95 36.42 -25.14
C ILE A 379 27.75 37.23 -26.16
N SER A 380 27.81 36.78 -27.40
CA SER A 380 28.53 37.45 -28.49
C SER A 380 27.75 38.64 -29.06
N SER A 381 28.45 39.60 -29.69
CA SER A 381 27.80 40.65 -30.48
C SER A 381 27.16 40.07 -31.72
N ALA A 382 25.94 40.52 -32.01
CA ALA A 382 25.11 40.22 -33.17
C ALA A 382 25.69 40.62 -34.54
N ASN A 383 27.02 40.68 -34.70
CA ASN A 383 27.59 40.55 -36.02
C ASN A 383 27.40 39.08 -36.40
N GLU A 384 26.82 38.84 -37.58
CA GLU A 384 26.56 37.49 -38.09
C GLU A 384 27.72 36.59 -37.68
N PRO A 385 27.47 35.52 -36.88
CA PRO A 385 28.54 34.62 -36.50
C PRO A 385 29.18 34.18 -37.81
N ASN A 386 30.43 34.55 -38.04
CA ASN A 386 31.18 34.00 -39.16
C ASN A 386 31.11 32.50 -38.96
N HIS A 387 30.27 31.87 -39.76
CA HIS A 387 30.03 30.45 -39.73
C HIS A 387 31.24 29.81 -40.43
N TYR A 388 32.01 29.04 -39.69
CA TYR A 388 33.22 28.42 -40.22
C TYR A 388 33.47 27.05 -39.58
N PHE A 389 34.04 26.15 -40.37
CA PHE A 389 34.60 24.89 -39.87
C PHE A 389 36.07 25.13 -39.53
N GLY A 390 36.44 24.99 -38.25
CA GLY A 390 37.79 25.26 -37.77
C GLY A 390 38.73 24.07 -37.96
N SER A 391 38.37 22.90 -37.42
CA SER A 391 39.15 21.67 -37.58
C SER A 391 38.26 20.44 -37.53
N PHE A 392 38.71 19.37 -38.15
CA PHE A 392 38.03 18.09 -38.15
C PHE A 392 39.00 17.01 -37.63
N HIS A 393 38.49 16.04 -36.88
CA HIS A 393 39.26 14.89 -36.39
C HIS A 393 38.38 13.63 -36.33
N SER A 394 38.97 12.46 -36.52
CA SER A 394 38.25 11.19 -36.40
C SER A 394 37.92 10.89 -34.94
N VAL A 395 36.73 10.32 -34.68
CA VAL A 395 36.32 9.84 -33.34
C VAL A 395 36.06 8.33 -33.44
N PRO A 396 37.07 7.47 -33.14
CA PRO A 396 36.99 6.03 -33.37
C PRO A 396 35.86 5.35 -32.57
N ASN A 397 35.69 5.75 -31.30
CA ASN A 397 34.71 5.12 -30.40
C ASN A 397 33.25 5.31 -30.85
N SER A 398 32.96 6.35 -31.62
CA SER A 398 31.62 6.64 -32.14
C SER A 398 31.49 6.39 -33.65
N LEU A 399 32.51 5.77 -34.27
CA LEU A 399 32.60 5.56 -35.72
C LEU A 399 32.23 6.83 -36.49
N GLY A 400 32.80 7.95 -36.07
CA GLY A 400 32.34 9.28 -36.46
C GLY A 400 33.46 10.30 -36.64
N LEU A 401 33.02 11.54 -36.77
CA LEU A 401 33.86 12.70 -36.99
C LEU A 401 33.51 13.80 -35.99
N GLY A 402 34.53 14.31 -35.30
CA GLY A 402 34.44 15.46 -34.43
C GLY A 402 34.85 16.71 -35.21
N VAL A 403 34.07 17.78 -35.10
CA VAL A 403 34.31 19.02 -35.84
C VAL A 403 34.24 20.20 -34.89
N ASN A 404 35.32 20.96 -34.81
CA ASN A 404 35.39 22.23 -34.09
C ASN A 404 35.18 23.38 -35.08
N GLY A 405 34.46 24.42 -34.68
CA GLY A 405 34.19 25.57 -35.55
C GLY A 405 33.33 26.62 -34.87
N SER A 406 32.56 27.34 -35.67
CA SER A 406 31.51 28.27 -35.25
C SER A 406 30.31 27.97 -36.13
N PHE A 407 29.31 27.28 -35.58
CA PHE A 407 28.23 26.65 -36.35
C PHE A 407 26.87 27.32 -36.17
N GLY A 408 26.76 28.27 -35.24
CA GLY A 408 25.47 28.81 -34.82
C GLY A 408 24.70 27.84 -33.92
N ASP A 409 23.38 28.04 -33.80
CA ASP A 409 22.53 27.31 -32.85
C ASP A 409 21.69 26.20 -33.51
N ASN A 410 21.87 25.96 -34.82
CA ASN A 410 21.07 24.99 -35.56
C ASN A 410 21.95 24.03 -36.39
N SER A 411 21.90 22.74 -36.06
CA SER A 411 22.59 21.69 -36.80
C SER A 411 21.98 21.42 -38.17
N ASP A 412 20.69 21.75 -38.39
CA ASP A 412 19.98 21.45 -39.65
C ASP A 412 20.57 22.22 -40.84
N ASN A 413 21.30 23.30 -40.56
CA ASN A 413 21.98 24.11 -41.57
C ASN A 413 23.37 23.56 -41.91
N LEU A 414 23.80 22.44 -41.32
CA LEU A 414 25.11 21.86 -41.59
C LEU A 414 25.00 20.60 -42.46
N ASN A 415 25.79 20.57 -43.53
CA ASN A 415 26.01 19.37 -44.32
C ASN A 415 27.49 18.97 -44.21
N ILE A 416 27.75 17.80 -43.64
CA ILE A 416 29.10 17.26 -43.48
C ILE A 416 29.17 15.97 -44.28
N THR A 417 30.03 15.95 -45.29
CA THR A 417 30.20 14.80 -46.17
C THR A 417 31.63 14.29 -46.17
N MET A 418 31.79 12.98 -46.12
CA MET A 418 33.09 12.32 -46.34
C MET A 418 33.13 11.77 -47.77
N ASN A 419 34.19 12.10 -48.50
CA ASN A 419 34.47 11.56 -49.82
C ASN A 419 35.43 10.37 -49.72
N SER A 420 34.98 9.21 -50.19
CA SER A 420 35.76 7.98 -50.29
C SER A 420 35.72 7.46 -51.72
N GLY A 421 36.71 7.86 -52.51
CA GLY A 421 36.79 7.53 -53.93
C GLY A 421 35.77 8.30 -54.75
N SER A 422 34.76 7.60 -55.29
CA SER A 422 33.67 8.20 -56.08
C SER A 422 32.34 8.31 -55.31
N ARG A 423 32.34 8.01 -54.00
CA ARG A 423 31.14 8.00 -53.16
C ARG A 423 31.24 9.10 -52.10
N LEU A 424 30.14 9.83 -51.95
CA LEU A 424 29.93 10.79 -50.87
C LEU A 424 29.07 10.13 -49.79
N PHE A 425 29.48 10.29 -48.54
CA PHE A 425 28.77 9.78 -47.38
C PHE A 425 28.39 10.93 -46.45
N ASP A 426 27.09 11.10 -46.22
CA ASP A 426 26.58 12.09 -45.29
C ASP A 426 26.84 11.65 -43.84
N CYS A 427 27.35 12.59 -43.04
CA CYS A 427 27.66 12.36 -41.63
C CYS A 427 26.50 12.88 -40.78
N GLN A 428 25.78 11.97 -40.11
CA GLN A 428 24.61 12.35 -39.31
C GLN A 428 25.05 12.97 -37.97
N VAL A 429 24.65 14.21 -37.70
CA VAL A 429 25.03 14.94 -36.48
C VAL A 429 24.36 14.31 -35.26
N ASN A 430 25.17 13.78 -34.34
CA ASN A 430 24.73 13.11 -33.11
C ASN A 430 24.93 13.98 -31.86
N HIS A 431 25.87 14.91 -31.90
CA HIS A 431 26.10 15.90 -30.85
C HIS A 431 26.36 17.25 -31.49
N PHE A 432 25.75 18.31 -30.97
CA PHE A 432 25.87 19.65 -31.55
C PHE A 432 25.93 20.72 -30.46
N THR A 433 26.88 21.64 -30.62
CA THR A 433 27.02 22.88 -29.87
C THR A 433 27.43 23.98 -30.85
N SER A 434 27.40 25.23 -30.42
CA SER A 434 27.77 26.36 -31.28
C SER A 434 29.23 26.35 -31.75
N THR A 435 30.10 25.56 -31.12
CA THR A 435 31.53 25.49 -31.46
C THR A 435 32.08 24.10 -31.72
N TYR A 436 31.27 23.07 -31.45
CA TYR A 436 31.68 21.68 -31.55
C TYR A 436 30.51 20.79 -31.93
N LEU A 437 30.74 19.85 -32.84
CA LEU A 437 29.78 18.80 -33.15
C LEU A 437 30.48 17.45 -33.30
N ILE A 438 29.72 16.38 -33.13
CA ILE A 438 30.10 15.01 -33.48
C ILE A 438 29.04 14.47 -34.42
N CYS A 439 29.46 13.92 -35.55
CA CYS A 439 28.59 13.23 -36.47
C CYS A 439 29.04 11.78 -36.67
N THR A 440 28.13 10.87 -36.98
CA THR A 440 28.40 9.45 -37.15
C THR A 440 28.34 9.07 -38.63
N LEU A 441 29.36 8.34 -39.08
CA LEU A 441 29.43 7.78 -40.44
C LEU A 441 28.84 6.36 -40.50
N GLY A 442 28.63 5.73 -39.33
CA GLY A 442 28.02 4.40 -39.21
C GLY A 442 28.85 3.33 -39.92
N SER A 443 28.19 2.53 -40.77
CA SER A 443 28.86 1.51 -41.60
C SER A 443 29.78 2.08 -42.67
N ASN A 444 29.77 3.39 -42.90
CA ASN A 444 30.65 4.07 -43.86
C ASN A 444 31.96 4.54 -43.23
N TYR A 445 32.20 4.30 -41.94
CA TYR A 445 33.49 4.61 -41.32
C TYR A 445 34.62 3.80 -41.98
N PRO A 446 35.77 4.41 -42.34
CA PRO A 446 36.89 3.71 -42.97
C PRO A 446 37.54 2.67 -42.05
N VAL A 447 37.10 1.41 -42.12
CA VAL A 447 37.59 0.33 -41.25
C VAL A 447 39.10 0.08 -41.35
N ASN A 448 39.70 0.33 -42.53
CA ASN A 448 41.14 0.17 -42.77
C ASN A 448 41.96 1.42 -42.46
N GLY A 449 41.31 2.48 -41.94
CA GLY A 449 41.90 3.79 -41.79
C GLY A 449 42.30 4.43 -43.12
N GLY A 450 42.94 5.60 -43.06
CA GLY A 450 43.46 6.30 -44.24
C GLY A 450 43.05 7.76 -44.32
N TYR A 451 43.51 8.45 -45.35
CA TYR A 451 43.24 9.86 -45.58
C TYR A 451 42.01 10.03 -46.49
N TYR A 452 40.98 10.71 -45.98
CA TYR A 452 39.73 10.96 -46.68
C TYR A 452 39.45 12.46 -46.72
N GLN A 453 38.95 12.95 -47.85
CA GLN A 453 38.52 14.33 -47.96
C GLN A 453 37.16 14.49 -47.28
N VAL A 454 37.04 15.43 -46.37
CA VAL A 454 35.79 15.78 -45.71
C VAL A 454 35.44 17.22 -46.06
N ASN A 455 34.18 17.43 -46.44
CA ASN A 455 33.63 18.73 -46.75
C ASN A 455 32.59 19.09 -45.70
N GLY A 456 32.73 20.27 -45.11
CA GLY A 456 31.69 20.93 -44.33
C GLY A 456 31.10 22.08 -45.12
N GLU A 457 29.79 22.09 -45.28
CA GLU A 457 29.03 23.14 -45.96
C GLU A 457 27.87 23.63 -45.10
N PHE A 458 27.54 24.91 -45.22
CA PHE A 458 26.35 25.50 -44.61
C PHE A 458 25.22 25.54 -45.65
N ALA A 459 24.08 24.94 -45.36
CA ALA A 459 22.94 24.82 -46.28
C ALA A 459 22.31 26.17 -46.64
N ASP A 460 22.49 27.19 -45.80
CA ASP A 460 22.02 28.56 -46.03
C ASP A 460 22.96 29.40 -46.90
N GLY A 461 24.12 28.85 -47.30
CA GLY A 461 25.14 29.55 -48.10
C GLY A 461 25.87 30.67 -47.36
N ASN A 462 25.58 30.89 -46.07
CA ASN A 462 26.03 32.04 -45.29
C ASN A 462 27.22 31.71 -44.39
N GLY A 463 28.15 30.90 -44.90
CA GLY A 463 29.35 30.46 -44.18
C GLY A 463 30.47 30.05 -45.14
N THR A 464 31.69 29.95 -44.61
CA THR A 464 32.82 29.43 -45.40
C THR A 464 32.74 27.91 -45.43
N SER A 465 32.54 27.35 -46.63
CA SER A 465 32.74 25.91 -46.83
C SER A 465 34.21 25.58 -46.58
N ASN A 466 34.47 24.45 -45.94
CA ASN A 466 35.82 23.99 -45.70
C ASN A 466 35.96 22.54 -46.18
N SER A 467 37.07 22.28 -46.87
CA SER A 467 37.41 20.96 -47.37
C SER A 467 38.79 20.58 -46.85
N LEU A 468 38.85 19.56 -46.00
CA LEU A 468 40.07 19.12 -45.35
C LEU A 468 40.26 17.62 -45.53
N VAL A 469 41.52 17.21 -45.71
CA VAL A 469 41.90 15.79 -45.75
C VAL A 469 42.18 15.34 -44.31
N ILE A 470 41.45 14.34 -43.84
CA ILE A 470 41.50 13.83 -42.46
C ILE A 470 41.99 12.40 -42.48
N TYR A 471 42.89 12.07 -41.57
CA TYR A 471 43.26 10.69 -41.30
C TYR A 471 42.24 10.03 -40.36
N PHE A 472 41.67 8.91 -40.80
CA PHE A 472 40.84 8.03 -39.98
C PHE A 472 41.70 6.90 -39.45
N GLU A 473 41.62 6.64 -38.15
CA GLU A 473 42.34 5.54 -37.52
C GLU A 473 41.70 4.19 -37.89
N PRO A 474 42.49 3.16 -38.25
CA PRO A 474 41.96 1.83 -38.50
C PRO A 474 41.34 1.24 -37.24
N ILE A 475 40.19 0.58 -37.38
CA ILE A 475 39.55 -0.12 -36.26
C ILE A 475 40.34 -1.43 -36.05
N PRO A 476 40.83 -1.73 -34.84
CA PRO A 476 41.52 -2.99 -34.56
C PRO A 476 40.63 -4.17 -34.94
N SER A 477 40.99 -4.91 -35.98
CA SER A 477 40.31 -6.13 -36.37
C SER A 477 40.67 -7.23 -35.37
N ASN A 478 39.80 -7.44 -34.38
CA ASN A 478 39.87 -8.65 -33.56
C ASN A 478 39.55 -9.86 -34.46
N SER A 479 40.59 -10.50 -34.96
CA SER A 479 40.52 -11.74 -35.75
C SER A 479 40.23 -12.92 -34.84
N SER A 480 38.96 -13.11 -34.48
CA SER A 480 38.45 -14.40 -34.01
C SER A 480 38.24 -15.32 -35.21
N SER A 481 39.19 -16.23 -35.42
CA SER A 481 39.11 -17.36 -36.37
C SER A 481 38.01 -18.34 -35.94
N SER A 482 36.89 -18.38 -36.66
CA SER A 482 35.84 -19.39 -36.51
C SER A 482 35.96 -20.45 -37.62
N SER A 483 36.49 -21.61 -37.26
CA SER A 483 36.41 -22.84 -38.05
C SER A 483 35.01 -23.45 -37.92
N SER A 484 34.22 -23.43 -39.00
CA SER A 484 32.92 -24.09 -39.08
C SER A 484 33.07 -25.53 -39.58
N ASN A 485 32.83 -26.50 -38.70
CA ASN A 485 32.45 -27.86 -39.07
C ASN A 485 30.94 -27.89 -39.31
N ASN A 486 30.50 -28.33 -40.49
CA ASN A 486 29.12 -28.72 -40.75
C ASN A 486 29.12 -30.04 -41.53
N ASP A 487 28.75 -31.12 -40.83
CA ASP A 487 28.30 -32.39 -41.41
C ASP A 487 26.78 -32.36 -41.57
N SER A 488 26.26 -32.53 -42.79
CA SER A 488 25.02 -33.29 -43.06
C SER A 488 24.79 -33.54 -44.56
N SER A 489 25.16 -34.75 -44.97
CA SER A 489 24.49 -35.73 -45.87
C SER A 489 23.46 -35.33 -46.95
N SER A 490 23.67 -35.99 -48.11
CA SER A 490 22.76 -36.40 -49.22
C SER A 490 22.56 -35.38 -50.35
N SER A 491 22.70 -35.68 -51.64
CA SER A 491 22.68 -36.94 -52.40
C SER A 491 23.31 -36.72 -53.80
N ASN A 492 23.86 -37.80 -54.40
CA ASN A 492 24.07 -38.14 -55.83
C ASN A 492 24.61 -37.04 -56.79
N ASN A 493 25.71 -37.18 -57.52
CA ASN A 493 26.08 -38.26 -58.43
C ASN A 493 27.53 -38.06 -58.93
N ASP A 494 28.18 -39.17 -59.28
CA ASP A 494 29.16 -39.36 -60.37
C ASP A 494 30.54 -38.66 -60.36
N SER A 495 31.55 -39.50 -60.08
CA SER A 495 32.69 -39.82 -60.97
C SER A 495 34.11 -39.44 -60.51
N SER A 496 34.90 -40.51 -60.40
CA SER A 496 36.32 -40.66 -60.72
C SER A 496 37.41 -40.16 -59.75
N SER A 497 38.03 -41.17 -59.14
CA SER A 497 39.46 -41.50 -59.23
C SER A 497 40.44 -41.13 -58.10
N SER A 498 41.14 -42.20 -57.68
CA SER A 498 42.50 -42.33 -57.14
C SER A 498 42.81 -41.94 -55.67
N ASN A 499 43.03 -43.00 -54.87
CA ASN A 499 44.28 -43.36 -54.18
C ASN A 499 45.08 -42.23 -53.50
N ASN A 500 45.24 -42.26 -52.18
CA ASN A 500 46.27 -43.08 -51.49
C ASN A 500 46.34 -42.77 -49.99
N ASP A 501 46.82 -43.76 -49.27
CA ASP A 501 47.11 -43.87 -47.85
C ASP A 501 47.91 -42.74 -47.19
N SER A 502 47.69 -42.54 -45.88
CA SER A 502 48.68 -42.67 -44.77
C SER A 502 48.24 -41.77 -43.60
N SER A 503 47.59 -42.25 -42.53
CA SER A 503 48.18 -42.83 -41.31
C SER A 503 49.42 -42.14 -40.72
N SER A 504 49.22 -41.35 -39.65
CA SER A 504 50.05 -41.32 -38.41
C SER A 504 49.42 -40.31 -37.43
N SER A 505 48.68 -40.68 -36.39
CA SER A 505 49.10 -41.22 -35.08
C SER A 505 50.18 -40.41 -34.35
N ASN A 506 49.71 -39.73 -33.29
CA ASN A 506 50.17 -39.84 -31.90
C ASN A 506 51.24 -38.91 -31.30
N ASN A 507 50.93 -38.64 -30.02
CA ASN A 507 51.76 -38.25 -28.87
C ASN A 507 51.97 -36.75 -28.66
N ASP A 508 51.30 -36.19 -27.64
CA ASP A 508 51.66 -36.24 -26.22
C ASP A 508 52.97 -35.48 -25.96
N SER A 509 52.89 -34.41 -25.15
CA SER A 509 53.41 -34.43 -23.77
C SER A 509 53.58 -33.02 -23.20
N SER A 510 53.13 -32.90 -21.95
CA SER A 510 53.82 -32.24 -20.83
C SER A 510 54.13 -30.74 -20.87
N SER A 511 53.32 -30.01 -20.12
CA SER A 511 53.70 -29.26 -18.91
C SER A 511 55.07 -28.58 -18.83
N SER A 512 55.06 -27.26 -18.66
CA SER A 512 55.93 -26.59 -17.69
C SER A 512 55.35 -25.24 -17.29
N SER A 513 55.04 -25.14 -16.00
CA SER A 513 54.67 -23.97 -15.23
C SER A 513 55.80 -22.94 -15.20
N ASN A 514 55.47 -21.65 -15.22
CA ASN A 514 56.28 -20.65 -14.52
C ASN A 514 55.43 -19.47 -14.02
N ASN A 515 55.70 -19.12 -12.76
CA ASN A 515 55.08 -18.08 -11.95
C ASN A 515 55.32 -16.66 -12.48
N GLY A 516 54.37 -15.76 -12.18
CA GLY A 516 54.57 -14.32 -12.29
C GLY A 516 53.37 -13.54 -11.72
N SER A 517 53.44 -13.22 -10.43
CA SER A 517 52.45 -12.42 -9.69
C SER A 517 52.33 -10.98 -10.21
N SER A 518 51.12 -10.42 -10.31
CA SER A 518 50.70 -9.12 -9.71
C SER A 518 49.40 -8.53 -10.29
N SER A 519 48.70 -7.79 -9.42
CA SER A 519 47.72 -6.69 -9.65
C SER A 519 46.33 -6.96 -10.24
N SER A 520 45.33 -6.84 -9.34
CA SER A 520 44.14 -5.97 -9.37
C SER A 520 43.43 -5.59 -10.69
N ASN A 521 42.09 -5.75 -10.61
CA ASN A 521 40.99 -4.91 -11.12
C ASN A 521 40.13 -5.37 -12.31
N ASN A 522 38.83 -5.28 -12.02
CA ASN A 522 37.65 -5.02 -12.85
C ASN A 522 37.25 -5.99 -13.97
N GLY A 523 35.97 -6.37 -13.88
CA GLY A 523 35.28 -7.22 -14.83
C GLY A 523 34.73 -6.48 -16.03
N SER A 524 34.12 -7.28 -16.91
CA SER A 524 33.06 -6.92 -17.85
C SER A 524 32.68 -8.20 -18.59
N SER A 525 31.49 -8.75 -18.33
CA SER A 525 30.90 -9.82 -19.14
C SER A 525 30.11 -9.21 -20.30
N SER A 526 30.67 -9.28 -21.50
CA SER A 526 30.03 -8.91 -22.75
C SER A 526 29.20 -10.09 -23.30
N ASN A 527 27.92 -9.86 -23.55
CA ASN A 527 27.07 -10.74 -24.37
C ASN A 527 26.99 -10.13 -25.77
N ASN A 528 27.55 -10.81 -26.77
CA ASN A 528 27.33 -10.51 -28.18
C ASN A 528 26.02 -11.18 -28.64
N GLY A 529 25.03 -10.38 -29.02
CA GLY A 529 23.84 -10.80 -29.76
C GLY A 529 23.94 -10.31 -31.20
N SER A 530 23.98 -11.24 -32.15
CA SER A 530 23.93 -10.96 -33.59
C SER A 530 22.49 -10.67 -34.02
N SER A 531 22.24 -9.55 -34.69
CA SER A 531 20.95 -9.18 -35.29
C SER A 531 20.97 -9.42 -36.79
N SER A 532 20.07 -10.27 -37.27
CA SER A 532 19.64 -10.32 -38.67
C SER A 532 18.37 -9.48 -38.83
N ASN A 533 18.40 -8.56 -39.79
CA ASN A 533 17.25 -7.73 -40.19
C ASN A 533 16.16 -8.59 -40.82
N ASP A 534 14.92 -8.40 -40.39
CA ASP A 534 13.76 -8.59 -41.25
C ASP A 534 12.62 -7.63 -40.88
N SER A 535 11.79 -7.37 -41.88
CA SER A 535 10.76 -6.33 -42.04
C SER A 535 9.85 -6.03 -40.83
N SER A 536 9.47 -4.77 -40.72
CA SER A 536 8.54 -4.19 -39.75
C SER A 536 7.17 -4.88 -39.68
N SER A 537 7.08 -5.98 -38.94
CA SER A 537 5.88 -6.37 -38.20
C SER A 537 6.02 -5.92 -36.75
N SER A 538 4.89 -5.66 -36.10
CA SER A 538 4.78 -5.39 -34.67
C SER A 538 5.23 -6.63 -33.87
N ASP A 539 6.55 -6.82 -33.78
CA ASP A 539 7.12 -8.08 -33.32
C ASP A 539 7.03 -8.20 -31.81
N VAL A 540 6.14 -9.09 -31.38
CA VAL A 540 6.08 -9.56 -30.00
C VAL A 540 7.32 -10.41 -29.74
N THR A 541 8.17 -9.97 -28.83
CA THR A 541 9.40 -10.67 -28.44
C THR A 541 9.21 -11.35 -27.09
N CYS A 542 9.41 -12.66 -27.03
CA CYS A 542 9.31 -13.43 -25.79
C CYS A 542 10.68 -13.90 -25.33
N LYS A 543 11.02 -13.66 -24.06
CA LYS A 543 12.30 -14.00 -23.44
C LYS A 543 12.07 -14.75 -22.13
N LEU A 544 12.86 -15.78 -21.88
CA LEU A 544 12.88 -16.48 -20.60
C LEU A 544 14.06 -15.95 -19.77
N SER A 545 13.78 -15.38 -18.60
CA SER A 545 14.83 -14.92 -17.70
C SER A 545 15.61 -16.10 -17.10
N ARG A 546 16.84 -15.85 -16.65
CA ARG A 546 17.63 -16.83 -15.89
C ARG A 546 16.94 -17.29 -14.59
N SER A 547 15.96 -16.54 -14.09
CA SER A 547 15.16 -16.86 -12.91
C SER A 547 13.84 -17.58 -13.24
N GLY A 548 13.64 -18.01 -14.49
CA GLY A 548 12.44 -18.75 -14.92
C GLY A 548 11.20 -17.88 -15.12
N LYS A 549 11.36 -16.55 -15.27
CA LYS A 549 10.25 -15.62 -15.53
C LYS A 549 10.06 -15.43 -17.03
N LEU A 550 8.81 -15.43 -17.48
CA LEU A 550 8.45 -15.12 -18.87
C LEU A 550 8.37 -13.61 -19.04
N ARG A 551 9.18 -13.03 -19.92
CA ARG A 551 9.10 -11.62 -20.34
C ARG A 551 8.53 -11.55 -21.74
N VAL A 552 7.45 -10.80 -21.93
CA VAL A 552 6.84 -10.53 -23.24
C VAL A 552 6.92 -9.03 -23.51
N GLU A 553 7.70 -8.66 -24.52
CA GLU A 553 7.86 -7.30 -25.03
C GLU A 553 6.99 -7.18 -26.29
N TYR A 554 6.16 -6.13 -26.40
CA TYR A 554 5.28 -5.94 -27.55
C TYR A 554 5.02 -4.46 -27.84
N PRO A 555 4.90 -4.03 -29.10
CA PRO A 555 4.62 -2.63 -29.41
C PRO A 555 3.12 -2.34 -29.30
N GLY A 556 2.69 -1.62 -28.26
CA GLY A 556 1.37 -1.01 -28.13
C GLY A 556 0.61 -1.33 -26.84
N ASP A 557 -0.64 -0.87 -26.76
CA ASP A 557 -1.55 -1.03 -25.61
C ASP A 557 -2.49 -2.24 -25.75
N ALA A 558 -2.18 -3.17 -26.67
CA ALA A 558 -3.00 -4.36 -26.88
C ALA A 558 -3.11 -5.19 -25.58
N PRO A 559 -4.31 -5.68 -25.22
CA PRO A 559 -4.47 -6.50 -24.03
C PRO A 559 -3.69 -7.82 -24.16
N ILE A 560 -2.96 -8.18 -23.11
CA ILE A 560 -2.31 -9.49 -23.00
C ILE A 560 -3.18 -10.41 -22.15
N ASN A 561 -3.40 -11.62 -22.65
CA ASN A 561 -4.06 -12.68 -21.92
C ASN A 561 -3.02 -13.69 -21.44
N CYS A 562 -2.75 -13.71 -20.13
CA CYS A 562 -1.89 -14.72 -19.52
C CYS A 562 -2.74 -15.75 -18.75
N THR A 563 -2.48 -17.02 -19.02
CA THR A 563 -3.06 -18.15 -18.28
C THR A 563 -1.95 -18.87 -17.55
N SER A 564 -2.14 -19.16 -16.27
CA SER A 564 -1.18 -19.88 -15.44
C SER A 564 -1.86 -21.08 -14.78
N LYS A 565 -1.08 -22.13 -14.50
CA LYS A 565 -1.47 -23.18 -13.56
C LYS A 565 -0.74 -22.92 -12.24
N GLY A 566 -1.47 -22.51 -11.20
CA GLY A 566 -0.91 -22.15 -9.89
C GLY A 566 -0.98 -20.64 -9.58
N ILE A 567 -0.25 -20.20 -8.55
CA ILE A 567 -0.16 -18.77 -8.19
C ILE A 567 0.78 -18.11 -9.21
N SER A 568 0.27 -17.10 -9.93
CA SER A 568 1.06 -16.30 -10.86
C SER A 568 1.20 -14.87 -10.36
N GLU A 569 2.41 -14.34 -10.45
CA GLU A 569 2.70 -12.92 -10.24
C GLU A 569 3.05 -12.31 -11.59
N CYS A 570 2.36 -11.24 -11.98
CA CYS A 570 2.63 -10.48 -13.19
C CYS A 570 3.03 -9.06 -12.80
N ASN A 571 4.21 -8.63 -13.19
CA ASN A 571 4.71 -7.27 -12.98
C ASN A 571 4.89 -6.57 -14.33
N ALA A 572 4.39 -5.36 -14.42
CA ALA A 572 4.54 -4.49 -15.58
C ALA A 572 5.16 -3.15 -15.13
N PRO A 573 6.19 -2.63 -15.82
CA PRO A 573 6.71 -1.29 -15.54
C PRO A 573 5.60 -0.26 -15.78
N GLY A 574 5.21 0.48 -14.74
CA GLY A 574 4.13 1.49 -14.81
C GLY A 574 2.88 1.20 -13.95
N GLY A 575 2.84 0.10 -13.20
CA GLY A 575 1.85 -0.07 -12.11
C GLY A 575 0.45 -0.54 -12.53
N PHE A 576 0.35 -1.37 -13.57
CA PHE A 576 -0.92 -1.83 -14.10
C PHE A 576 -1.57 -2.95 -13.26
N LYS A 577 -2.90 -2.93 -13.16
CA LYS A 577 -3.67 -3.94 -12.42
C LYS A 577 -3.83 -5.21 -13.24
N CYS A 578 -3.30 -6.32 -12.70
CA CYS A 578 -3.61 -7.67 -13.18
C CYS A 578 -4.84 -8.18 -12.41
N LEU A 579 -5.91 -8.56 -13.12
CA LEU A 579 -7.10 -9.14 -12.50
C LEU A 579 -7.04 -10.67 -12.63
N GLY A 580 -6.69 -11.35 -11.54
CA GLY A 580 -6.72 -12.82 -11.46
C GLY A 580 -6.36 -13.32 -10.05
N LEU A 581 -7.33 -13.84 -9.30
CA LEU A 581 -7.19 -14.28 -7.90
C LEU A 581 -7.42 -15.80 -7.71
N LEU A 582 -7.41 -16.62 -8.78
CA LEU A 582 -7.70 -18.06 -8.69
C LEU A 582 -6.68 -18.92 -9.45
N SER A 583 -6.44 -20.14 -8.99
CA SER A 583 -5.45 -21.12 -9.51
C SER A 583 -5.69 -21.60 -10.95
N SER A 584 -6.78 -21.14 -11.59
CA SER A 584 -7.15 -21.37 -12.99
C SER A 584 -7.59 -20.10 -13.73
N SER A 585 -7.27 -18.90 -13.22
CA SER A 585 -7.79 -17.66 -13.80
C SER A 585 -7.03 -17.21 -15.04
N LEU A 586 -7.77 -16.94 -16.11
CA LEU A 586 -7.33 -16.06 -17.19
C LEU A 586 -7.08 -14.67 -16.59
N THR A 587 -5.81 -14.26 -16.59
CA THR A 587 -5.43 -12.92 -16.13
C THR A 587 -5.27 -12.04 -17.34
N GLN A 588 -6.18 -11.07 -17.48
CA GLN A 588 -6.06 -10.03 -18.51
C GLN A 588 -5.22 -8.89 -17.93
N CYS A 589 -4.15 -8.55 -18.63
CA CYS A 589 -3.21 -7.51 -18.26
C CYS A 589 -3.17 -6.45 -19.35
N PHE A 590 -3.26 -5.18 -18.95
CA PHE A 590 -3.03 -4.04 -19.84
C PHE A 590 -1.69 -3.45 -19.43
N ALA A 591 -0.66 -3.58 -20.25
CA ALA A 591 0.66 -3.04 -19.95
C ALA A 591 1.30 -2.48 -21.23
N PRO A 592 1.57 -1.17 -21.33
CA PRO A 592 2.28 -0.63 -22.47
C PRO A 592 3.69 -1.24 -22.48
N HIS A 593 4.04 -1.85 -23.61
CA HIS A 593 5.38 -2.33 -23.96
C HIS A 593 5.87 -3.64 -23.34
N GLU A 594 5.57 -3.95 -22.07
CA GLU A 594 6.20 -5.08 -21.39
C GLU A 594 5.35 -5.70 -20.27
N ILE A 595 5.37 -7.03 -20.21
CA ILE A 595 4.92 -7.78 -19.04
C ILE A 595 5.92 -8.88 -18.64
N VAL A 596 6.15 -9.01 -17.34
CA VAL A 596 6.98 -10.08 -16.74
C VAL A 596 6.11 -10.93 -15.85
N CYS A 597 5.96 -12.21 -16.19
CA CYS A 597 5.11 -13.14 -15.46
C CYS A 597 5.94 -14.28 -14.84
N GLN A 598 5.58 -14.69 -13.63
CA GLN A 598 6.22 -15.77 -12.88
C GLN A 598 5.19 -16.82 -12.46
N ALA A 599 5.30 -18.04 -13.01
CA ALA A 599 4.53 -19.21 -12.58
C ALA A 599 5.24 -20.51 -12.99
N SER A 600 4.81 -21.64 -12.43
CA SER A 600 5.34 -22.98 -12.77
C SER A 600 5.02 -23.42 -14.21
N SER A 601 3.89 -22.96 -14.75
CA SER A 601 3.47 -23.11 -16.15
C SER A 601 2.63 -21.90 -16.51
N ILE A 602 3.05 -21.17 -17.55
CA ILE A 602 2.39 -19.94 -18.01
C ILE A 602 2.29 -19.92 -19.53
N VAL A 603 1.20 -19.38 -20.04
CA VAL A 603 0.95 -19.12 -21.45
C VAL A 603 0.40 -17.70 -21.59
N CYS A 604 1.17 -16.80 -22.20
CA CYS A 604 0.77 -15.42 -22.50
C CYS A 604 0.53 -15.26 -24.00
N ARG A 605 -0.60 -14.65 -24.35
CA ARG A 605 -1.02 -14.41 -25.74
C ARG A 605 -0.98 -12.91 -26.02
N ALA A 606 -0.20 -12.51 -27.03
CA ALA A 606 -0.02 -11.14 -27.44
C ALA A 606 0.28 -11.08 -28.94
N GLY A 607 -0.34 -10.13 -29.67
CA GLY A 607 -0.03 -9.88 -31.09
C GLY A 607 -0.12 -11.11 -32.02
N GLY A 608 -1.03 -12.05 -31.75
CA GLY A 608 -1.17 -13.28 -32.55
C GLY A 608 -0.12 -14.36 -32.26
N LEU A 609 0.73 -14.18 -31.25
CA LEU A 609 1.65 -15.19 -30.73
C LEU A 609 1.23 -15.66 -29.33
N SER A 610 1.50 -16.93 -29.05
CA SER A 610 1.36 -17.58 -27.76
C SER A 610 2.75 -17.97 -27.24
N CYS A 611 3.15 -17.35 -26.13
CA CYS A 611 4.44 -17.56 -25.48
C CYS A 611 4.23 -18.33 -24.18
N SER A 612 4.90 -19.47 -24.05
CA SER A 612 4.68 -20.41 -22.96
C SER A 612 5.98 -20.89 -22.32
N ILE A 613 5.92 -21.20 -21.02
CA ILE A 613 6.96 -21.94 -20.31
C ILE A 613 6.40 -23.33 -19.96
N GLU A 614 6.97 -24.36 -20.58
CA GLU A 614 6.70 -25.75 -20.27
C GLU A 614 8.03 -26.43 -19.89
N ASN A 615 8.09 -27.04 -18.70
CA ASN A 615 9.30 -27.71 -18.18
C ASN A 615 10.56 -26.83 -18.16
N GLY A 616 10.41 -25.53 -17.91
CA GLY A 616 11.52 -24.57 -17.86
C GLY A 616 12.10 -24.19 -19.22
N GLN A 617 11.45 -24.56 -20.33
CA GLN A 617 11.83 -24.13 -21.68
C GLN A 617 10.78 -23.17 -22.26
N LEU A 618 11.27 -22.18 -23.02
CA LEU A 618 10.42 -21.23 -23.73
C LEU A 618 9.88 -21.87 -25.01
N SER A 619 8.56 -21.83 -25.20
CA SER A 619 7.87 -22.30 -26.39
C SER A 619 7.02 -21.16 -26.97
N ILE A 620 7.30 -20.77 -28.21
CA ILE A 620 6.61 -19.71 -28.94
C ILE A 620 5.83 -20.37 -30.09
N ARG A 621 4.51 -20.15 -30.16
CA ARG A 621 3.65 -20.70 -31.21
C ARG A 621 2.73 -19.61 -31.77
N PRO A 622 2.40 -19.61 -33.07
CA PRO A 622 1.30 -18.80 -33.59
C PRO A 622 0.00 -19.12 -32.86
N ASP A 623 -0.75 -18.09 -32.44
CA ASP A 623 -2.02 -18.30 -31.75
C ASP A 623 -3.13 -18.65 -32.76
N THR A 624 -3.55 -19.91 -32.77
CA THR A 624 -4.62 -20.42 -33.64
C THR A 624 -6.00 -20.40 -32.99
N ALA A 625 -6.19 -19.67 -31.88
CA ALA A 625 -7.48 -19.63 -31.21
C ALA A 625 -8.54 -18.86 -32.02
N VAL A 626 -9.67 -19.55 -32.22
CA VAL A 626 -10.84 -19.17 -33.00
C VAL A 626 -11.49 -17.88 -32.47
N VAL A 627 -11.76 -16.96 -33.39
CA VAL A 627 -12.54 -15.72 -33.20
C VAL A 627 -13.89 -16.04 -32.55
N VAL A 628 -14.15 -15.51 -31.36
CA VAL A 628 -15.48 -15.50 -30.73
C VAL A 628 -16.25 -14.30 -31.29
N PRO A 629 -17.45 -14.47 -31.88
CA PRO A 629 -18.22 -13.37 -32.45
C PRO A 629 -19.06 -12.65 -31.39
N GLY A 630 -19.01 -11.32 -31.40
CA GLY A 630 -20.14 -10.47 -31.01
C GLY A 630 -19.93 -9.57 -29.79
N SER A 631 -19.67 -8.29 -30.04
CA SER A 631 -20.28 -7.20 -29.28
C SER A 631 -20.45 -6.01 -30.24
N SER A 632 -21.69 -5.85 -30.68
CA SER A 632 -22.18 -4.83 -31.59
C SER A 632 -22.27 -3.45 -30.93
N ASP A 633 -21.89 -2.45 -31.72
CA ASP A 633 -22.15 -1.03 -31.52
C ASP A 633 -23.61 -0.75 -31.14
N ASN A 634 -23.81 0.23 -30.25
CA ASN A 634 -25.03 1.02 -30.24
C ASN A 634 -24.72 2.48 -29.85
N SER A 635 -24.62 3.30 -30.88
CA SER A 635 -24.70 4.75 -30.86
C SER A 635 -26.16 5.24 -30.72
N GLN A 636 -26.32 6.51 -30.29
CA GLN A 636 -27.56 7.33 -30.11
C GLN A 636 -28.11 7.32 -28.68
N SER A 637 -28.49 8.43 -28.04
CA SER A 637 -28.71 9.82 -28.48
C SER A 637 -28.82 10.76 -27.27
N ASN A 638 -28.52 12.04 -27.49
CA ASN A 638 -28.85 13.21 -26.68
C ASN A 638 -30.12 13.13 -25.82
N SER A 639 -30.01 13.58 -24.57
CA SER A 639 -30.95 14.56 -24.01
C SER A 639 -30.37 15.27 -22.79
N ASN A 640 -30.31 16.60 -22.89
CA ASN A 640 -30.12 17.56 -21.81
C ASN A 640 -30.98 17.22 -20.59
N HIS A 641 -30.41 17.24 -19.39
CA HIS A 641 -31.16 17.57 -18.20
C HIS A 641 -30.38 18.48 -17.26
N ALA A 642 -31.01 19.62 -17.01
CA ALA A 642 -30.58 20.69 -16.14
C ALA A 642 -30.53 20.24 -14.68
N SER A 643 -29.58 20.84 -13.99
CA SER A 643 -29.37 20.83 -12.55
C SER A 643 -30.64 21.23 -11.79
N SER A 644 -31.13 20.34 -10.92
CA SER A 644 -31.99 20.71 -9.81
C SER A 644 -31.51 19.99 -8.55
N SER A 645 -30.93 20.80 -7.66
CA SER A 645 -30.61 20.47 -6.29
C SER A 645 -31.90 20.39 -5.46
N THR A 646 -32.23 19.22 -4.94
CA THR A 646 -33.22 19.06 -3.88
C THR A 646 -32.51 18.71 -2.58
N SER A 647 -32.44 19.72 -1.69
CA SER A 647 -32.09 19.58 -0.30
C SER A 647 -33.20 18.79 0.42
N PHE A 648 -32.87 17.59 0.89
CA PHE A 648 -33.78 16.80 1.71
C PHE A 648 -33.70 17.23 3.18
N SER A 649 -34.90 17.46 3.69
CA SER A 649 -35.29 18.07 4.95
C SER A 649 -34.97 17.22 6.18
N THR A 650 -34.17 17.76 7.09
CA THR A 650 -33.93 17.26 8.46
C THR A 650 -34.94 17.80 9.48
N PHE A 651 -36.01 18.49 9.05
CA PHE A 651 -36.96 19.15 9.97
C PHE A 651 -38.17 18.32 10.40
N LEU A 652 -38.35 17.08 9.91
CA LEU A 652 -39.54 16.28 10.24
C LEU A 652 -39.38 15.36 11.47
N ILE A 653 -38.16 15.13 11.96
CA ILE A 653 -37.92 14.19 13.08
C ILE A 653 -38.07 14.88 14.46
N ILE A 654 -37.94 16.21 14.53
CA ILE A 654 -38.05 16.94 15.80
C ILE A 654 -39.52 17.12 16.25
N ILE A 655 -40.49 17.14 15.33
CA ILE A 655 -41.91 17.34 15.67
C ILE A 655 -42.54 16.08 16.29
N ILE A 656 -42.06 14.87 15.94
CA ILE A 656 -42.56 13.61 16.51
C ILE A 656 -42.03 13.40 17.95
N LEU A 657 -40.85 13.95 18.28
CA LEU A 657 -40.30 13.85 19.63
C LEU A 657 -41.01 14.77 20.64
N ILE A 658 -41.52 15.93 20.21
CA ILE A 658 -42.19 16.89 21.10
C ILE A 658 -43.63 16.46 21.44
N ILE A 659 -44.32 15.75 20.55
CA ILE A 659 -45.69 15.24 20.81
C ILE A 659 -45.68 14.05 21.78
N SER A 660 -44.55 13.34 21.91
CA SER A 660 -44.40 12.19 22.82
C SER A 660 -44.16 12.59 24.28
N ILE A 661 -43.91 13.87 24.56
CA ILE A 661 -43.64 14.40 25.92
C ILE A 661 -44.89 15.08 26.54
N LEU A 662 -46.00 15.16 25.79
CA LEU A 662 -47.21 15.89 26.20
C LEU A 662 -48.48 15.02 26.27
N ILE A 663 -48.34 13.70 26.44
CA ILE A 663 -49.44 12.77 26.80
C ILE A 663 -49.12 12.09 28.11
#